data_AF-A0A178AG44-F1
#
_entry.id   AF-A0A178AG44-F1
#
_cell.length_a   1.000
_cell.length_b   1.000
_cell.length_c   1.000
_cell.angle_alpha   90.00
_cell.angle_beta   90.00
_cell.angle_gamma   90.00
#
_symmetry.space_group_name_H-M   'P 1'
#
loop_
_entity.id
_entity.type
_entity.pdbx_description
1 polymer ?
#
loop_
_entity_poly.entity_id
_entity_poly.type
_entity_poly.pdbx_seq_one_letter_code
_entity_poly.pdbx_strand_id
1 'polypeptide(L)'
;MTRSLDRLPFDILFYIASSLHLDDVVHLGQTCRQLKAFLDEGTLQRNILQNLPHAKEAKLARAGRISYSQALHSIYDRRYALSNAYPFSARTFGQGNNFLYRQGVLCVLTGDIVCVSDVRAPWGSVRLKLTAIVRPILQSAFSILGSTKTTLLYYSDRILAIYVENEIRSNVGHVFAISTAAEKETGYSRVITAFQITSTSKLFVRHNPRYLYYGTHSGIGDDGHHKWEISGVSLDEQFPLPEAERPLLFEDFHGTDIGSTVAFEIFDDHFYAVSNQGTFEVEELDWTSFYHCIRFPLDNPVTKAMLKDERVFRRQHAQGPIHDSWTDLSLQVSERTNKIMILESRREWVQASSRQSRTFYTCNFHVNSKRSSRESSPSEDASETVPLPEDDPFVDILDSSNKPNWMPTPDQYSWSRHPEFTKSDTAPRSFILAKTKFRAYNYSCTSFLDLVEDEYCCNDPSKQPCLRLRVGSRRETGLKKSALDVKGKGRADAVVEPVFADQVDYRNSPIAMWPPPASRCACSSRLHDILNPPLPLGLSHARSVTGVLDDRTLVYMVKAGRSYGASDEGALGTVVVIDFTRPDNNVENVTFVAAPALARCDSKMAHDNDDEDREEVSDDFDASCWQWAVGQHRHCKAGLCR
;
A
#
# COMPACT_ATOMS: atom_id res chain seq x y z
N MET A 1 -40.37 34.64 -2.78
CA MET A 1 -40.29 33.33 -3.45
C MET A 1 -38.95 32.70 -3.11
N THR A 2 -38.94 31.57 -2.40
CA THR A 2 -37.72 30.79 -2.16
C THR A 2 -37.40 30.00 -3.44
N ARG A 3 -36.32 30.37 -4.14
CA ARG A 3 -35.81 29.57 -5.26
C ARG A 3 -35.08 28.36 -4.67
N SER A 4 -35.49 27.16 -5.06
CA SER A 4 -34.84 25.92 -4.68
C SER A 4 -33.71 25.58 -5.66
N LEU A 5 -32.71 24.83 -5.19
CA LEU A 5 -31.49 24.52 -5.94
C LEU A 5 -31.78 23.80 -7.27
N ASP A 6 -32.73 22.87 -7.26
CA ASP A 6 -33.21 22.11 -8.42
C ASP A 6 -33.86 22.98 -9.51
N ARG A 7 -34.22 24.23 -9.21
CA ARG A 7 -34.84 25.17 -10.16
C ARG A 7 -33.87 26.19 -10.74
N LEU A 8 -32.57 26.06 -10.45
CA LEU A 8 -31.56 26.93 -11.04
C LEU A 8 -31.31 26.55 -12.52
N PRO A 9 -30.92 27.52 -13.37
CA PRO A 9 -30.45 27.25 -14.72
C PRO A 9 -29.27 26.27 -14.73
N PHE A 10 -29.17 25.48 -15.81
CA PHE A 10 -28.10 24.49 -15.99
C PHE A 10 -26.71 25.09 -15.75
N ASP A 11 -26.42 26.24 -16.33
CA ASP A 11 -25.10 26.88 -16.23
C ASP A 11 -24.71 27.17 -14.77
N ILE A 12 -25.67 27.64 -13.96
CA ILE A 12 -25.42 27.91 -12.53
C ILE A 12 -25.16 26.61 -11.77
N LEU A 13 -25.96 25.57 -12.03
CA LEU A 13 -25.74 24.25 -11.43
C LEU A 13 -24.40 23.66 -11.85
N PHE A 14 -23.99 23.86 -13.10
CA PHE A 14 -22.71 23.41 -13.63
C PHE A 14 -21.55 24.07 -12.88
N TYR A 15 -21.57 25.39 -12.71
CA TYR A 15 -20.54 26.10 -11.95
C TYR A 15 -20.49 25.67 -10.47
N ILE A 16 -21.65 25.47 -9.84
CA ILE A 16 -21.72 24.99 -8.46
C ILE A 16 -21.11 23.60 -8.36
N ALA A 17 -21.57 22.64 -9.18
CA ALA A 17 -21.09 21.26 -9.15
C ALA A 17 -19.61 21.14 -9.53
N SER A 18 -19.10 22.01 -10.42
CA SER A 18 -17.68 22.05 -10.79
C SER A 18 -16.77 22.51 -9.65
N SER A 19 -17.33 23.18 -8.64
CA SER A 19 -16.62 23.64 -7.45
C SER A 19 -16.71 22.65 -6.29
N LEU A 20 -17.42 21.53 -6.47
CA LEU A 20 -17.57 20.48 -5.46
C LEU A 20 -16.57 19.35 -5.68
N HIS A 21 -16.23 18.65 -4.60
CA HIS A 21 -15.48 17.40 -4.71
C HIS A 21 -16.35 16.30 -5.30
N LEU A 22 -15.70 15.30 -5.91
CA LEU A 22 -16.37 14.15 -6.54
C LEU A 22 -17.41 13.50 -5.63
N ASP A 23 -17.09 13.31 -4.34
CA ASP A 23 -17.99 12.66 -3.40
C ASP A 23 -19.24 13.51 -3.13
N ASP A 24 -19.09 14.83 -3.03
CA ASP A 24 -20.19 15.76 -2.78
C ASP A 24 -21.11 15.87 -4.00
N VAL A 25 -20.56 15.82 -5.21
CA VAL A 25 -21.33 15.73 -6.44
C VAL A 25 -22.20 14.46 -6.40
N VAL A 26 -21.63 13.30 -6.11
CA VAL A 26 -22.42 12.05 -6.07
C VAL A 26 -23.51 12.11 -5.00
N HIS A 27 -23.21 12.64 -3.81
CA HIS A 27 -24.21 12.83 -2.77
C HIS A 27 -25.32 13.83 -3.18
N LEU A 28 -24.98 14.90 -3.89
CA LEU A 28 -25.95 15.85 -4.42
C LEU A 28 -26.96 15.16 -5.35
N GLY A 29 -26.50 14.23 -6.19
CA GLY A 29 -27.36 13.42 -7.06
C GLY A 29 -28.32 12.50 -6.33
N GLN A 30 -27.98 12.09 -5.12
CA GLN A 30 -28.83 11.22 -4.30
C GLN A 30 -29.97 12.01 -3.62
N THR A 31 -29.97 13.35 -3.67
CA THR A 31 -30.98 14.18 -3.00
C THR A 31 -32.30 14.27 -3.77
N CYS A 32 -32.28 14.38 -5.10
CA CYS A 32 -33.49 14.42 -5.93
C CYS A 32 -33.25 13.93 -7.36
N ARG A 33 -34.32 13.50 -8.05
CA ARG A 33 -34.24 12.95 -9.41
C ARG A 33 -33.72 13.95 -10.45
N GLN A 34 -34.05 15.24 -10.30
CA GLN A 34 -33.62 16.27 -11.25
C GLN A 34 -32.12 16.54 -11.15
N LEU A 35 -31.59 16.62 -9.93
CA LEU A 35 -30.14 16.75 -9.70
C LEU A 35 -29.40 15.48 -10.15
N LYS A 36 -29.98 14.29 -9.95
CA LYS A 36 -29.42 13.07 -10.53
C LYS A 36 -29.29 13.15 -12.05
N ALA A 37 -30.36 13.51 -12.75
CA ALA A 37 -30.35 13.64 -14.21
C ALA A 37 -29.35 14.70 -14.71
N PHE A 38 -29.18 15.79 -13.95
CA PHE A 38 -28.16 16.81 -14.20
C PHE A 38 -26.73 16.27 -14.05
N LEU A 39 -26.47 15.43 -13.05
CA LEU A 39 -25.15 14.81 -12.84
C LEU A 39 -24.82 13.67 -13.80
N ASP A 40 -25.85 13.11 -14.43
CA ASP A 40 -25.69 12.12 -15.50
C ASP A 40 -25.26 12.75 -16.83
N GLU A 41 -25.18 14.09 -16.90
CA GLU A 41 -24.73 14.84 -18.08
C GLU A 41 -23.20 14.69 -18.29
N GLY A 42 -22.82 14.34 -19.52
CA GLY A 42 -21.45 13.93 -19.84
C GLY A 42 -20.41 15.06 -19.74
N THR A 43 -20.76 16.31 -20.04
CA THR A 43 -19.83 17.44 -19.93
C THR A 43 -19.47 17.73 -18.47
N LEU A 44 -20.44 17.64 -17.56
CA LEU A 44 -20.19 17.82 -16.12
C LEU A 44 -19.32 16.70 -15.56
N GLN A 45 -19.63 15.44 -15.87
CA GLN A 45 -18.81 14.30 -15.43
C GLN A 45 -17.37 14.40 -15.93
N ARG A 46 -17.21 14.80 -17.20
CA ARG A 46 -15.89 15.07 -17.77
C ARG A 46 -15.18 16.17 -17.00
N ASN A 47 -15.87 17.27 -16.66
CA ASN A 47 -15.29 18.38 -15.91
C ASN A 47 -14.83 17.94 -14.51
N ILE A 48 -15.68 17.23 -13.76
CA ILE A 48 -15.32 16.72 -12.43
C ILE A 48 -14.09 15.81 -12.49
N LEU A 49 -14.00 14.95 -13.52
CA LEU A 49 -12.85 14.07 -13.72
C LEU A 49 -11.55 14.81 -14.08
N GLN A 50 -11.62 16.08 -14.52
CA GLN A 50 -10.42 16.91 -14.71
C GLN A 50 -9.71 17.19 -13.38
N ASN A 51 -10.42 17.12 -12.24
CA ASN A 51 -9.83 17.26 -10.91
C ASN A 51 -9.10 16.00 -10.42
N LEU A 52 -9.26 14.87 -11.11
CA LEU A 52 -8.57 13.61 -10.83
C LEU A 52 -8.01 12.99 -12.14
N PRO A 53 -7.20 13.74 -12.90
CA PRO A 53 -6.88 13.36 -14.26
C PRO A 53 -6.01 12.11 -14.31
N HIS A 54 -5.26 11.80 -13.26
CA HIS A 54 -4.32 10.68 -13.24
C HIS A 54 -4.88 9.40 -12.61
N ALA A 55 -6.12 9.42 -12.10
CA ALA A 55 -6.83 8.20 -11.72
C ALA A 55 -6.91 7.22 -12.91
N LYS A 56 -6.78 5.92 -12.64
CA LYS A 56 -6.78 4.88 -13.68
C LYS A 56 -8.06 4.93 -14.52
N GLU A 57 -9.20 5.10 -13.85
CA GLU A 57 -10.53 5.21 -14.45
C GLU A 57 -10.65 6.46 -15.33
N ALA A 58 -10.12 7.60 -14.88
CA ALA A 58 -10.11 8.84 -15.66
C ALA A 58 -9.22 8.72 -16.92
N LYS A 59 -8.08 8.02 -16.83
CA LYS A 59 -7.23 7.69 -17.99
C LYS A 59 -7.97 6.79 -18.99
N LEU A 60 -8.68 5.76 -18.51
CA LEU A 60 -9.49 4.87 -19.37
C LEU A 60 -10.63 5.61 -20.06
N ALA A 61 -11.32 6.52 -19.37
CA ALA A 61 -12.38 7.32 -19.97
C ALA A 61 -11.85 8.30 -21.03
N ARG A 62 -10.72 8.96 -20.79
CA ARG A 62 -10.06 9.80 -21.79
C ARG A 62 -9.60 9.03 -23.03
N ALA A 63 -9.20 7.77 -22.84
CA ALA A 63 -8.86 6.85 -23.93
C ALA A 63 -10.09 6.24 -24.64
N GLY A 64 -11.31 6.59 -24.24
CA GLY A 64 -12.55 6.08 -24.82
C GLY A 64 -12.86 4.61 -24.50
N ARG A 65 -12.18 4.00 -23.52
CA ARG A 65 -12.39 2.60 -23.15
C ARG A 65 -13.60 2.40 -22.23
N ILE A 66 -13.95 3.41 -21.46
CA ILE A 66 -15.14 3.47 -20.59
C ILE A 66 -15.78 4.85 -20.71
N SER A 67 -17.03 5.01 -20.31
CA SER A 67 -17.68 6.32 -20.27
C SER A 67 -17.18 7.16 -19.08
N TYR A 68 -17.32 8.49 -19.17
CA TYR A 68 -17.03 9.38 -18.04
C TYR A 68 -17.91 9.09 -16.83
N SER A 69 -19.17 8.70 -17.04
CA SER A 69 -20.08 8.25 -15.98
C SER A 69 -19.54 7.01 -15.27
N GLN A 70 -19.15 5.98 -16.03
CA GLN A 70 -18.56 4.75 -15.48
C GLN A 70 -17.30 5.05 -14.68
N ALA A 71 -16.43 5.93 -15.18
CA ALA A 71 -15.22 6.32 -14.48
C ALA A 71 -15.51 7.06 -13.16
N LEU A 72 -16.44 8.02 -13.18
CA LEU A 72 -16.84 8.78 -11.99
C LEU A 72 -17.42 7.87 -10.92
N HIS A 73 -18.36 6.98 -11.29
CA HIS A 73 -18.94 6.02 -10.36
C HIS A 73 -17.92 5.01 -9.85
N SER A 74 -17.00 4.54 -10.69
CA SER A 74 -15.96 3.59 -10.27
C SER A 74 -15.01 4.19 -9.24
N ILE A 75 -14.60 5.46 -9.44
CA ILE A 75 -13.77 6.18 -8.47
C ILE A 75 -14.52 6.39 -7.16
N TYR A 76 -15.78 6.84 -7.23
CA TYR A 76 -16.62 7.05 -6.05
C TYR A 76 -16.82 5.74 -5.27
N ASP A 77 -17.31 4.69 -5.94
CA ASP A 77 -17.62 3.40 -5.32
C ASP A 77 -16.39 2.82 -4.63
N ARG A 78 -15.22 2.89 -5.28
CA ARG A 78 -13.95 2.42 -4.72
C ARG A 78 -13.54 3.20 -3.48
N ARG A 79 -13.53 4.53 -3.54
CA ARG A 79 -13.15 5.37 -2.40
C ARG A 79 -14.12 5.20 -1.25
N TYR A 80 -15.42 5.22 -1.54
CA TYR A 80 -16.47 5.04 -0.56
C TYR A 80 -16.38 3.66 0.11
N ALA A 81 -16.20 2.59 -0.67
CA ALA A 81 -16.03 1.23 -0.18
C ALA A 81 -14.82 1.09 0.75
N LEU A 82 -13.65 1.59 0.34
CA LEU A 82 -12.45 1.50 1.15
C LEU A 82 -12.60 2.34 2.42
N SER A 83 -12.98 3.62 2.30
CA SER A 83 -13.08 4.57 3.42
C SER A 83 -14.11 4.20 4.49
N ASN A 84 -15.10 3.36 4.16
CA ASN A 84 -16.14 2.92 5.08
C ASN A 84 -16.05 1.43 5.43
N ALA A 85 -14.99 0.72 5.02
CA ALA A 85 -14.84 -0.72 5.18
C ALA A 85 -16.04 -1.53 4.62
N TYR A 86 -16.48 -1.19 3.40
CA TYR A 86 -17.54 -1.88 2.66
C TYR A 86 -17.00 -2.48 1.36
N PRO A 87 -16.20 -3.57 1.42
CA PRO A 87 -15.75 -4.24 0.21
C PRO A 87 -16.92 -4.85 -0.57
N PHE A 88 -16.74 -4.98 -1.88
CA PHE A 88 -17.70 -5.60 -2.79
C PHE A 88 -17.50 -7.10 -2.94
N SER A 89 -16.30 -7.62 -2.65
CA SER A 89 -16.07 -9.06 -2.62
C SER A 89 -14.95 -9.46 -1.67
N ALA A 90 -14.99 -10.71 -1.22
CA ALA A 90 -13.92 -11.34 -0.48
C ALA A 90 -13.86 -12.82 -0.83
N ARG A 91 -12.67 -13.39 -1.02
CA ARG A 91 -12.52 -14.82 -1.34
C ARG A 91 -11.18 -15.37 -0.90
N THR A 92 -11.11 -16.68 -0.69
CA THR A 92 -9.83 -17.40 -0.64
C THR A 92 -9.37 -17.69 -2.06
N PHE A 93 -8.21 -17.17 -2.46
CA PHE A 93 -7.68 -17.32 -3.81
C PHE A 93 -6.99 -18.68 -4.03
N GLY A 94 -6.32 -19.19 -3.00
CA GLY A 94 -5.58 -20.45 -3.07
C GLY A 94 -4.52 -20.55 -1.98
N GLN A 95 -3.68 -21.58 -2.06
CA GLN A 95 -2.56 -21.79 -1.14
C GLN A 95 -1.22 -21.61 -1.86
N GLY A 96 -0.19 -21.19 -1.12
CA GLY A 96 1.16 -21.05 -1.63
C GLY A 96 2.18 -20.81 -0.52
N ASN A 97 3.46 -20.96 -0.86
CA ASN A 97 4.59 -20.67 0.03
C ASN A 97 4.82 -19.16 0.16
N ASN A 98 4.59 -18.40 -0.91
CA ASN A 98 4.72 -16.94 -0.90
C ASN A 98 3.81 -16.33 -1.97
N PHE A 99 3.53 -15.03 -1.86
CA PHE A 99 2.81 -14.29 -2.89
C PHE A 99 3.41 -12.91 -3.13
N LEU A 100 3.11 -12.37 -4.30
CA LEU A 100 3.41 -11.01 -4.69
C LEU A 100 2.19 -10.44 -5.39
N TYR A 101 1.76 -9.24 -5.00
CA TYR A 101 0.61 -8.56 -5.58
C TYR A 101 1.00 -7.15 -6.03
N ARG A 102 0.83 -6.85 -7.32
CA ARG A 102 1.08 -5.51 -7.89
C ARG A 102 0.32 -5.31 -9.19
N GLN A 103 -0.14 -4.09 -9.45
CA GLN A 103 -0.89 -3.71 -10.67
C GLN A 103 -2.15 -4.59 -10.93
N GLY A 104 -2.83 -5.07 -9.89
CA GLY A 104 -3.99 -5.95 -10.04
C GLY A 104 -3.65 -7.42 -10.34
N VAL A 105 -2.36 -7.76 -10.46
CA VAL A 105 -1.89 -9.12 -10.74
C VAL A 105 -1.33 -9.76 -9.49
N LEU A 106 -1.76 -10.99 -9.23
CA LEU A 106 -1.34 -11.83 -8.12
C LEU A 106 -0.45 -12.96 -8.65
N CYS A 107 0.77 -13.04 -8.12
CA CYS A 107 1.71 -14.12 -8.34
C CYS A 107 1.78 -14.97 -7.08
N VAL A 108 1.37 -16.24 -7.14
CA VAL A 108 1.44 -17.17 -6.01
C VAL A 108 2.49 -18.24 -6.30
N LEU A 109 3.51 -18.32 -5.45
CA LEU A 109 4.55 -19.35 -5.52
C LEU A 109 4.10 -20.59 -4.73
N THR A 110 4.08 -21.74 -5.37
CA THR A 110 3.81 -23.05 -4.75
C THR A 110 4.87 -24.05 -5.22
N GLY A 111 5.82 -24.37 -4.34
CA GLY A 111 6.98 -25.18 -4.69
C GLY A 111 7.81 -24.51 -5.80
N ASP A 112 7.88 -25.14 -6.98
CA ASP A 112 8.59 -24.65 -8.16
C ASP A 112 7.68 -23.94 -9.19
N ILE A 113 6.39 -23.78 -8.90
CA ILE A 113 5.41 -23.20 -9.81
C ILE A 113 4.98 -21.83 -9.30
N VAL A 114 5.04 -20.82 -10.19
CA VAL A 114 4.39 -19.53 -9.96
C VAL A 114 3.13 -19.44 -10.80
N CYS A 115 1.99 -19.27 -10.14
CA CYS A 115 0.72 -18.97 -10.79
C CYS A 115 0.54 -17.45 -10.84
N VAL A 116 0.56 -16.87 -12.04
CA VAL A 116 0.36 -15.43 -12.30
C VAL A 116 -1.06 -15.24 -12.80
N SER A 117 -1.88 -14.47 -12.08
CA SER A 117 -3.30 -14.28 -12.44
C SER A 117 -3.74 -12.84 -12.17
N ASP A 118 -4.60 -12.28 -13.02
CA ASP A 118 -5.31 -11.04 -12.70
C ASP A 118 -6.38 -11.34 -11.66
N VAL A 119 -6.43 -10.55 -10.59
CA VAL A 119 -7.39 -10.76 -9.50
C VAL A 119 -8.84 -10.58 -9.99
N ARG A 120 -9.07 -9.74 -10.99
CA ARG A 120 -10.40 -9.44 -11.53
C ARG A 120 -10.72 -10.20 -12.81
N ALA A 121 -9.72 -10.77 -13.48
CA ALA A 121 -9.91 -11.69 -14.61
C ALA A 121 -9.40 -13.10 -14.24
N PRO A 122 -10.25 -13.94 -13.59
CA PRO A 122 -9.83 -15.26 -13.12
C PRO A 122 -9.50 -16.25 -14.26
N TRP A 123 -9.96 -15.95 -15.49
CA TRP A 123 -9.67 -16.73 -16.69
C TRP A 123 -8.42 -16.17 -17.37
N GLY A 124 -7.35 -16.96 -17.41
CA GLY A 124 -6.08 -16.56 -18.03
C GLY A 124 -4.84 -16.63 -17.11
N SER A 125 -4.87 -17.48 -16.07
CA SER A 125 -3.70 -17.68 -15.24
C SER A 125 -2.54 -18.30 -16.03
N VAL A 126 -1.35 -17.71 -15.90
CA VAL A 126 -0.12 -18.22 -16.50
C VAL A 126 0.65 -19.00 -15.43
N ARG A 127 0.90 -20.28 -15.70
CA ARG A 127 1.68 -21.16 -14.80
C ARG A 127 3.12 -21.23 -15.28
N LEU A 128 4.03 -20.75 -14.44
CA LEU A 128 5.46 -20.72 -14.73
C LEU A 128 6.16 -21.81 -13.92
N LYS A 129 6.69 -22.83 -14.60
CA LYS A 129 7.55 -23.84 -13.95
C LYS A 129 8.98 -23.32 -13.89
N LEU A 130 9.37 -22.78 -12.74
CA LEU A 130 10.62 -22.04 -12.58
C LEU A 130 11.85 -22.90 -12.89
N THR A 131 11.86 -24.15 -12.46
CA THR A 131 12.96 -25.08 -12.73
C THR A 131 13.20 -25.27 -14.23
N ALA A 132 12.16 -25.25 -15.07
CA ALA A 132 12.30 -25.39 -16.52
C ALA A 132 12.81 -24.10 -17.18
N ILE A 133 12.54 -22.94 -16.58
CA ILE A 133 12.94 -21.62 -17.07
C ILE A 133 14.40 -21.32 -16.68
N VAL A 134 14.74 -21.58 -15.42
CA VAL A 134 15.97 -21.13 -14.78
C VAL A 134 17.14 -22.11 -14.99
N ARG A 135 16.87 -23.43 -14.94
CA ARG A 135 17.91 -24.46 -15.01
C ARG A 135 18.81 -24.34 -16.24
N PRO A 136 18.32 -24.10 -17.47
CA PRO A 136 19.17 -24.01 -18.66
C PRO A 136 20.26 -22.92 -18.55
N ILE A 137 19.98 -21.82 -17.87
CA ILE A 137 20.92 -20.70 -17.69
C ILE A 137 21.91 -20.99 -16.56
N LEU A 138 21.45 -21.70 -15.52
CA LEU A 138 22.25 -22.04 -14.34
C LEU A 138 23.15 -23.27 -14.53
N GLN A 139 23.14 -23.93 -15.70
CA GLN A 139 23.85 -25.21 -15.95
C GLN A 139 25.35 -25.17 -15.67
N SER A 140 26.00 -24.00 -15.69
CA SER A 140 27.42 -23.83 -15.32
C SER A 140 27.65 -23.53 -13.84
N ALA A 141 26.70 -22.89 -13.15
CA ALA A 141 26.83 -22.43 -11.77
C ALA A 141 26.28 -23.41 -10.72
N PHE A 142 25.34 -24.29 -11.11
CA PHE A 142 24.61 -25.21 -10.22
C PHE A 142 24.84 -26.68 -10.60
N SER A 143 26.04 -27.02 -11.07
CA SER A 143 26.42 -28.39 -11.36
C SER A 143 26.16 -29.29 -10.14
N ILE A 144 25.24 -30.26 -10.32
CA ILE A 144 24.95 -31.41 -9.44
C ILE A 144 23.95 -31.11 -8.29
N LEU A 145 22.69 -31.50 -8.50
CA LEU A 145 21.73 -32.01 -7.49
C LEU A 145 21.29 -31.13 -6.28
N GLY A 146 21.40 -29.80 -6.32
CA GLY A 146 20.82 -28.96 -5.26
C GLY A 146 19.34 -28.60 -5.47
N SER A 147 18.55 -28.57 -4.40
CA SER A 147 17.27 -27.83 -4.34
C SER A 147 17.54 -26.33 -4.46
N THR A 148 16.75 -25.65 -5.29
CA THR A 148 16.83 -24.20 -5.49
C THR A 148 15.77 -23.52 -4.67
N LYS A 149 16.17 -22.56 -3.85
CA LYS A 149 15.23 -21.69 -3.14
C LYS A 149 14.90 -20.48 -4.02
N THR A 150 13.63 -20.15 -4.11
CA THR A 150 13.14 -19.01 -4.90
C THR A 150 12.41 -18.00 -4.02
N THR A 151 12.72 -16.72 -4.23
CA THR A 151 12.02 -15.59 -3.62
C THR A 151 11.42 -14.70 -4.71
N LEU A 152 10.14 -14.35 -4.59
CA LEU A 152 9.50 -13.36 -5.46
C LEU A 152 9.95 -11.95 -5.04
N LEU A 153 10.43 -11.14 -5.98
CA LEU A 153 10.97 -9.81 -5.67
C LEU A 153 10.04 -8.68 -6.10
N TYR A 154 9.58 -8.71 -7.36
CA TYR A 154 8.77 -7.62 -7.92
C TYR A 154 8.03 -8.02 -9.19
N TYR A 155 6.93 -7.32 -9.47
CA TYR A 155 6.12 -7.52 -10.67
C TYR A 155 5.70 -6.16 -11.21
N SER A 156 5.92 -5.97 -12.51
CA SER A 156 5.46 -4.79 -13.26
C SER A 156 5.35 -5.15 -14.73
N ASP A 157 4.32 -4.67 -15.42
CA ASP A 157 4.28 -4.65 -16.88
C ASP A 157 4.51 -6.04 -17.53
N ARG A 158 3.92 -7.08 -16.93
CA ARG A 158 4.04 -8.49 -17.34
C ARG A 158 5.44 -9.10 -17.18
N ILE A 159 6.31 -8.47 -16.40
CA ILE A 159 7.63 -8.99 -16.05
C ILE A 159 7.60 -9.33 -14.55
N LEU A 160 8.01 -10.56 -14.22
CA LEU A 160 8.19 -11.05 -12.86
C LEU A 160 9.68 -11.14 -12.57
N ALA A 161 10.15 -10.38 -11.59
CA ALA A 161 11.49 -10.49 -11.04
C ALA A 161 11.52 -11.51 -9.89
N ILE A 162 12.39 -12.51 -9.99
CA ILE A 162 12.63 -13.50 -8.94
C ILE A 162 14.11 -13.57 -8.57
N TYR A 163 14.39 -13.96 -7.34
CA TYR A 163 15.71 -14.34 -6.86
C TYR A 163 15.78 -15.86 -6.71
N VAL A 164 16.87 -16.47 -7.18
CA VAL A 164 17.12 -17.91 -7.07
C VAL A 164 18.49 -18.14 -6.45
N GLU A 165 18.53 -18.92 -5.39
CA GLU A 165 19.76 -19.32 -4.68
C GLU A 165 19.88 -20.84 -4.52
N ASN A 166 21.12 -21.31 -4.36
CA ASN A 166 21.39 -22.71 -4.05
C ASN A 166 21.22 -22.94 -2.54
N GLU A 167 20.39 -23.90 -2.13
CA GLU A 167 20.22 -24.20 -0.71
C GLU A 167 21.51 -24.73 -0.05
N ILE A 168 22.40 -25.35 -0.82
CA ILE A 168 23.65 -25.95 -0.31
C ILE A 168 24.82 -24.95 -0.38
N ARG A 169 24.79 -24.02 -1.34
CA ARG A 169 25.82 -22.99 -1.55
C ARG A 169 25.17 -21.61 -1.63
N SER A 170 24.78 -21.08 -0.48
CA SER A 170 24.08 -19.79 -0.30
C SER A 170 24.86 -18.54 -0.79
N ASN A 171 26.04 -18.69 -1.39
CA ASN A 171 26.92 -17.57 -1.74
C ASN A 171 26.84 -17.19 -3.24
N VAL A 172 26.06 -17.91 -4.05
CA VAL A 172 25.87 -17.59 -5.47
C VAL A 172 24.38 -17.57 -5.79
N GLY A 173 23.81 -16.38 -5.85
CA GLY A 173 22.42 -16.15 -6.20
C GLY A 173 22.27 -15.38 -7.50
N HIS A 174 21.16 -15.61 -8.19
CA HIS A 174 20.86 -14.97 -9.45
C HIS A 174 19.49 -14.31 -9.40
N VAL A 175 19.38 -13.13 -10.00
CA VAL A 175 18.11 -12.46 -10.24
C VAL A 175 17.70 -12.72 -11.68
N PHE A 176 16.44 -13.10 -11.88
CA PHE A 176 15.84 -13.34 -13.19
C PHE A 176 14.67 -12.38 -13.41
N ALA A 177 14.64 -11.74 -14.57
CA ALA A 177 13.45 -11.07 -15.07
C ALA A 177 12.75 -12.00 -16.08
N ILE A 178 11.53 -12.44 -15.75
CA ILE A 178 10.80 -13.45 -16.50
C ILE A 178 9.52 -12.83 -17.09
N SER A 179 9.32 -13.01 -18.39
CA SER A 179 8.09 -12.61 -19.05
C SER A 179 6.93 -13.54 -18.70
N THR A 180 5.83 -12.94 -18.28
CA THR A 180 4.57 -13.60 -17.92
C THR A 180 3.55 -13.60 -19.07
N ALA A 181 3.93 -13.17 -20.28
CA ALA A 181 3.05 -13.18 -21.44
C ALA A 181 2.62 -14.61 -21.82
N ALA A 182 1.34 -14.80 -22.17
CA ALA A 182 0.80 -16.11 -22.53
C ALA A 182 1.44 -16.68 -23.81
N GLU A 183 1.71 -15.81 -24.79
CA GLU A 183 2.20 -16.13 -26.14
C GLU A 183 3.62 -16.73 -26.19
N LYS A 184 4.42 -16.57 -25.13
CA LYS A 184 5.79 -17.13 -25.11
C LYS A 184 5.76 -18.63 -24.83
N GLU A 185 5.74 -19.43 -25.88
CA GLU A 185 5.75 -20.89 -25.77
C GLU A 185 7.17 -21.39 -25.44
N THR A 186 7.30 -22.03 -24.27
CA THR A 186 8.43 -22.86 -23.80
C THR A 186 9.57 -22.23 -22.98
N GLY A 187 9.77 -22.78 -21.77
CA GLY A 187 11.04 -22.80 -21.01
C GLY A 187 11.79 -21.47 -20.89
N TYR A 188 13.09 -21.52 -21.24
CA TYR A 188 14.05 -20.43 -21.09
C TYR A 188 13.78 -19.20 -21.97
N SER A 189 12.98 -19.32 -23.04
CA SER A 189 12.63 -18.19 -23.93
C SER A 189 11.86 -17.06 -23.23
N ARG A 190 11.33 -17.35 -22.03
CA ARG A 190 10.65 -16.39 -21.16
C ARG A 190 11.62 -15.48 -20.40
N VAL A 191 12.88 -15.87 -20.25
CA VAL A 191 13.88 -15.06 -19.55
C VAL A 191 14.23 -13.86 -20.42
N ILE A 192 14.04 -12.67 -19.86
CA ILE A 192 14.41 -11.40 -20.49
C ILE A 192 15.87 -11.11 -20.17
N THR A 193 16.23 -11.19 -18.89
CA THR A 193 17.60 -11.07 -18.44
C THR A 193 17.82 -11.90 -17.17
N ALA A 194 19.07 -12.31 -16.96
CA ALA A 194 19.52 -13.00 -15.77
C ALA A 194 20.93 -12.53 -15.42
N PHE A 195 21.15 -12.19 -14.16
CA PHE A 195 22.45 -11.74 -13.69
C PHE A 195 22.72 -12.24 -12.27
N GLN A 196 24.00 -12.47 -11.97
CA GLN A 196 24.46 -12.88 -10.66
C GLN A 196 24.52 -11.67 -9.73
N ILE A 197 24.15 -11.85 -8.47
CA ILE A 197 24.35 -10.85 -7.41
C ILE A 197 25.34 -11.38 -6.36
N THR A 198 26.13 -10.46 -5.82
CA THR A 198 27.20 -10.75 -4.84
C THR A 198 26.69 -10.74 -3.41
N SER A 199 25.64 -9.97 -3.12
CA SER A 199 25.04 -9.83 -1.79
C SER A 199 23.52 -9.92 -1.86
N THR A 200 22.91 -10.39 -0.79
CA THR A 200 21.44 -10.42 -0.59
C THR A 200 20.99 -9.63 0.62
N SER A 201 21.91 -8.91 1.28
CA SER A 201 21.60 -8.06 2.42
C SER A 201 20.52 -7.04 2.05
N LYS A 202 19.32 -7.23 2.61
CA LYS A 202 18.14 -6.36 2.38
C LYS A 202 17.83 -6.13 0.88
N LEU A 203 18.00 -7.15 0.05
CA LEU A 203 17.76 -7.08 -1.39
C LEU A 203 16.35 -6.55 -1.71
N PHE A 204 16.27 -5.58 -2.61
CA PHE A 204 15.02 -5.19 -3.26
C PHE A 204 15.18 -5.07 -4.78
N VAL A 205 14.06 -5.14 -5.49
CA VAL A 205 13.98 -4.89 -6.93
C VAL A 205 12.82 -3.96 -7.23
N ARG A 206 13.03 -3.02 -8.15
CA ARG A 206 12.01 -2.17 -8.77
C ARG A 206 12.28 -2.15 -10.27
N HIS A 207 11.25 -2.29 -11.10
CA HIS A 207 11.44 -2.21 -12.55
C HIS A 207 10.21 -1.64 -13.24
N ASN A 208 10.44 -1.10 -14.43
CA ASN A 208 9.41 -0.80 -15.43
C ASN A 208 9.60 -1.80 -16.61
N PRO A 209 9.02 -1.58 -17.80
CA PRO A 209 9.26 -2.46 -18.94
C PRO A 209 10.70 -2.43 -19.50
N ARG A 210 11.44 -1.34 -19.27
CA ARG A 210 12.73 -1.04 -19.92
C ARG A 210 13.94 -1.25 -19.01
N TYR A 211 13.81 -0.97 -17.72
CA TYR A 211 14.90 -0.95 -16.77
C TYR A 211 14.51 -1.69 -15.49
N LEU A 212 15.45 -2.46 -14.95
CA LEU A 212 15.38 -3.10 -13.65
C LEU A 212 16.46 -2.54 -12.76
N TYR A 213 16.06 -1.98 -11.63
CA TYR A 213 16.96 -1.57 -10.56
C TYR A 213 16.84 -2.49 -9.38
N TYR A 214 17.98 -2.88 -8.84
CA TYR A 214 18.06 -3.62 -7.59
C TYR A 214 19.02 -2.93 -6.65
N GLY A 215 18.81 -3.13 -5.36
CA GLY A 215 19.68 -2.57 -4.34
C GLY A 215 19.91 -3.51 -3.18
N THR A 216 21.10 -3.40 -2.60
CA THR A 216 21.53 -4.18 -1.43
C THR A 216 22.13 -3.25 -0.39
N HIS A 217 21.90 -3.56 0.89
CA HIS A 217 22.52 -2.86 2.01
C HIS A 217 23.85 -3.53 2.36
N SER A 218 24.78 -3.49 1.41
CA SER A 218 26.09 -4.14 1.47
C SER A 218 27.26 -3.23 1.12
N GLY A 219 27.00 -2.09 0.47
CA GLY A 219 28.03 -1.11 0.18
C GLY A 219 28.70 -0.66 1.47
N ILE A 220 29.97 -0.31 1.41
CA ILE A 220 30.72 0.25 2.54
C ILE A 220 31.09 1.67 2.13
N GLY A 221 30.58 2.65 2.87
CA GLY A 221 30.94 4.05 2.68
C GLY A 221 32.35 4.35 3.19
N ASP A 222 32.85 5.53 2.88
CA ASP A 222 34.16 6.01 3.37
C ASP A 222 34.20 6.10 4.91
N ASP A 223 33.02 6.17 5.55
CA ASP A 223 32.83 6.16 7.01
C ASP A 223 32.87 4.75 7.63
N GLY A 224 33.03 3.70 6.83
CA GLY A 224 33.06 2.31 7.28
C GLY A 224 31.67 1.73 7.61
N HIS A 225 30.60 2.50 7.45
CA HIS A 225 29.23 2.02 7.67
C HIS A 225 28.65 1.39 6.41
N HIS A 226 27.69 0.48 6.62
CA HIS A 226 26.95 -0.09 5.51
C HIS A 226 26.03 0.96 4.86
N LYS A 227 26.05 1.01 3.53
CA LYS A 227 25.26 1.92 2.71
C LYS A 227 24.44 1.13 1.68
N TRP A 228 23.44 1.80 1.12
CA TRP A 228 22.69 1.27 -0.01
C TRP A 228 23.52 1.35 -1.29
N GLU A 229 23.68 0.21 -1.93
CA GLU A 229 24.34 0.05 -3.22
C GLU A 229 23.28 -0.30 -4.26
N ILE A 230 23.10 0.56 -5.27
CA ILE A 230 22.04 0.46 -6.27
C ILE A 230 22.65 0.17 -7.65
N SER A 231 22.13 -0.84 -8.33
CA SER A 231 22.55 -1.25 -9.67
C SER A 231 21.36 -1.30 -10.62
N GLY A 232 21.61 -0.99 -11.90
CA GLY A 232 20.62 -1.01 -12.96
C GLY A 232 20.98 -2.03 -14.04
N VAL A 233 19.96 -2.68 -14.60
CA VAL A 233 20.06 -3.60 -15.74
C VAL A 233 19.00 -3.21 -16.76
N SER A 234 19.39 -3.15 -18.03
CA SER A 234 18.42 -2.95 -19.11
C SER A 234 17.63 -4.23 -19.38
N LEU A 235 16.32 -4.10 -19.51
CA LEU A 235 15.37 -5.16 -19.87
C LEU A 235 15.01 -5.11 -21.37
N ASP A 236 15.37 -4.04 -22.06
CA ASP A 236 15.07 -3.82 -23.47
C ASP A 236 16.35 -3.34 -24.18
N GLU A 237 16.83 -4.14 -25.14
CA GLU A 237 18.05 -3.86 -25.91
C GLU A 237 18.01 -2.51 -26.65
N GLN A 238 16.82 -1.97 -26.93
CA GLN A 238 16.66 -0.64 -27.53
C GLN A 238 16.97 0.51 -26.57
N PHE A 239 17.02 0.22 -25.27
CA PHE A 239 17.25 1.18 -24.20
C PHE A 239 18.45 0.71 -23.35
N PRO A 240 19.67 0.68 -23.91
CA PRO A 240 20.85 0.26 -23.17
C PRO A 240 21.15 1.26 -22.04
N LEU A 241 21.65 0.75 -20.92
CA LEU A 241 22.19 1.58 -19.85
C LEU A 241 23.65 1.95 -20.17
N PRO A 242 24.12 3.15 -19.78
CA PRO A 242 25.54 3.48 -19.79
C PRO A 242 26.34 2.43 -19.02
N GLU A 243 27.54 2.10 -19.50
CA GLU A 243 28.46 1.24 -18.75
C GLU A 243 28.83 1.94 -17.43
N ALA A 244 28.34 1.39 -16.32
CA ALA A 244 28.71 1.83 -14.98
C ALA A 244 29.86 0.94 -14.49
N GLU A 245 31.03 1.54 -14.24
CA GLU A 245 32.18 0.81 -13.68
C GLU A 245 31.88 0.24 -12.29
N ARG A 246 30.99 0.90 -11.53
CA ARG A 246 30.59 0.52 -10.17
C ARG A 246 29.10 0.83 -9.94
N PRO A 247 28.43 0.06 -9.07
CA PRO A 247 27.11 0.40 -8.57
C PRO A 247 27.04 1.80 -7.93
N LEU A 248 25.87 2.41 -7.95
CA LEU A 248 25.62 3.69 -7.30
C LEU A 248 25.56 3.52 -5.78
N LEU A 249 26.54 4.09 -5.10
CA LEU A 249 26.57 4.13 -3.64
C LEU A 249 25.80 5.36 -3.14
N PHE A 250 24.77 5.13 -2.33
CA PHE A 250 24.01 6.22 -1.71
C PHE A 250 24.72 6.72 -0.45
N GLU A 251 25.68 7.61 -0.64
CA GLU A 251 26.30 8.36 0.46
C GLU A 251 25.27 9.23 1.18
N ASP A 252 25.44 9.37 2.49
CA ASP A 252 24.61 10.18 3.40
C ASP A 252 23.10 9.83 3.36
N PHE A 253 22.82 8.57 3.04
CA PHE A 253 21.47 7.99 3.02
C PHE A 253 21.37 6.82 3.99
N HIS A 254 20.83 7.10 5.18
CA HIS A 254 20.83 6.17 6.30
C HIS A 254 19.55 5.31 6.36
N GLY A 255 19.55 4.27 7.18
CA GLY A 255 18.42 3.37 7.41
C GLY A 255 18.47 2.08 6.62
N THR A 256 17.92 1.03 7.22
CA THR A 256 18.14 -0.37 6.79
C THR A 256 16.86 -1.13 6.47
N ASP A 257 15.72 -0.74 7.06
CA ASP A 257 14.46 -1.46 6.97
C ASP A 257 13.53 -0.80 5.96
N ILE A 258 13.37 -1.47 4.81
CA ILE A 258 12.47 -1.05 3.74
C ILE A 258 11.04 -1.05 4.25
N GLY A 259 10.32 0.05 4.05
CA GLY A 259 8.96 0.25 4.53
C GLY A 259 8.89 0.83 5.94
N SER A 260 10.01 1.01 6.65
CA SER A 260 10.04 1.63 7.98
C SER A 260 10.99 2.82 8.03
N THR A 261 12.25 2.60 7.64
CA THR A 261 13.30 3.64 7.66
C THR A 261 13.62 4.17 6.27
N VAL A 262 13.48 3.32 5.25
CA VAL A 262 13.72 3.69 3.85
C VAL A 262 12.59 3.21 2.94
N ALA A 263 12.36 3.90 1.83
CA ALA A 263 11.44 3.45 0.78
C ALA A 263 11.99 3.78 -0.61
N PHE A 264 11.78 2.85 -1.55
CA PHE A 264 12.23 2.94 -2.94
C PHE A 264 11.06 2.72 -3.90
N GLU A 265 10.98 3.54 -4.95
CA GLU A 265 9.98 3.39 -6.02
C GLU A 265 10.50 3.90 -7.36
N ILE A 266 10.00 3.31 -8.44
CA ILE A 266 10.19 3.80 -9.81
C ILE A 266 8.89 4.43 -10.30
N PHE A 267 8.99 5.65 -10.80
CA PHE A 267 7.84 6.37 -11.35
C PHE A 267 8.30 7.38 -12.40
N ASP A 268 7.51 7.53 -13.48
CA ASP A 268 7.74 8.57 -14.51
C ASP A 268 9.20 8.60 -15.03
N ASP A 269 9.75 7.42 -15.34
CA ASP A 269 11.13 7.21 -15.80
C ASP A 269 12.23 7.75 -14.86
N HIS A 270 11.93 7.85 -13.56
CA HIS A 270 12.89 8.18 -12.51
C HIS A 270 12.85 7.16 -11.37
N PHE A 271 14.01 6.99 -10.74
CA PHE A 271 14.17 6.29 -9.47
C PHE A 271 14.01 7.27 -8.32
N TYR A 272 13.28 6.87 -7.27
CA TYR A 272 13.06 7.64 -6.06
C TYR A 272 13.46 6.83 -4.83
N ALA A 273 14.21 7.46 -3.93
CA ALA A 273 14.49 6.93 -2.61
C ALA A 273 14.22 7.98 -1.53
N VAL A 274 13.66 7.57 -0.41
CA VAL A 274 13.50 8.39 0.78
C VAL A 274 13.98 7.65 2.01
N SER A 275 14.68 8.33 2.89
CA SER A 275 14.99 7.89 4.25
C SER A 275 14.43 8.86 5.27
N ASN A 276 14.03 8.35 6.44
CA ASN A 276 13.62 9.15 7.59
C ASN A 276 14.69 9.22 8.70
N GLN A 277 15.90 8.72 8.44
CA GLN A 277 17.06 8.75 9.34
C GLN A 277 18.15 9.64 8.75
N GLY A 278 18.77 10.48 9.57
CA GLY A 278 19.79 11.44 9.12
C GLY A 278 21.23 11.09 9.45
N THR A 279 21.48 10.31 10.50
CA THR A 279 22.81 9.89 10.93
C THR A 279 22.75 8.48 11.53
N PHE A 280 23.89 7.79 11.59
CA PHE A 280 24.00 6.52 12.33
C PHE A 280 24.17 6.74 13.84
N GLU A 281 24.80 7.85 14.22
CA GLU A 281 25.00 8.26 15.61
C GLU A 281 23.83 9.12 16.07
N VAL A 282 23.41 8.90 17.32
CA VAL A 282 22.41 9.75 17.96
C VAL A 282 23.10 11.04 18.35
N GLU A 283 22.89 12.10 17.58
CA GLU A 283 23.26 13.47 17.99
C GLU A 283 22.46 13.80 19.27
N GLU A 284 23.16 14.10 20.36
CA GLU A 284 22.53 14.40 21.65
C GLU A 284 21.67 15.67 21.61
N LEU A 285 21.98 16.60 20.68
CA LEU A 285 21.34 17.90 20.53
C LEU A 285 20.92 18.18 19.08
N ASP A 286 19.80 17.56 18.69
CA ASP A 286 19.09 17.84 17.43
C ASP A 286 17.70 18.41 17.70
N TRP A 287 17.28 19.43 16.93
CA TRP A 287 15.96 20.02 17.06
C TRP A 287 15.00 19.58 15.96
N THR A 288 15.50 19.37 14.75
CA THR A 288 14.69 19.04 13.57
C THR A 288 15.16 17.73 12.96
N SER A 289 14.22 16.82 12.70
CA SER A 289 14.49 15.65 11.84
C SER A 289 14.11 15.98 10.40
N PHE A 290 14.87 15.44 9.45
CA PHE A 290 14.64 15.58 8.03
C PHE A 290 14.33 14.24 7.35
N TYR A 291 13.73 14.31 6.17
CA TYR A 291 13.77 13.25 5.18
C TYR A 291 14.97 13.47 4.27
N HIS A 292 15.64 12.38 3.91
CA HIS A 292 16.74 12.37 2.95
C HIS A 292 16.19 11.81 1.65
N CYS A 293 16.15 12.62 0.61
CA CYS A 293 15.49 12.29 -0.65
C CYS A 293 16.53 12.19 -1.77
N ILE A 294 16.49 11.11 -2.53
CA ILE A 294 17.36 10.88 -3.69
C ILE A 294 16.49 10.62 -4.92
N ARG A 295 16.86 11.23 -6.05
CA ARG A 295 16.22 10.99 -7.35
C ARG A 295 17.26 10.97 -8.47
N PHE A 296 17.14 10.03 -9.40
CA PHE A 296 17.91 10.04 -10.64
C PHE A 296 17.08 9.45 -11.80
N PRO A 297 17.38 9.83 -13.05
CA PRO A 297 16.69 9.29 -14.22
C PRO A 297 17.13 7.84 -14.52
N LEU A 298 16.20 6.99 -14.95
CA LEU A 298 16.48 5.55 -15.17
C LEU A 298 17.39 5.27 -16.37
N ASP A 299 17.50 6.18 -17.32
CA ASP A 299 18.36 6.03 -18.49
C ASP A 299 19.80 6.51 -18.24
N ASN A 300 20.03 7.24 -17.14
CA ASN A 300 21.33 7.80 -16.79
C ASN A 300 21.63 7.66 -15.28
N PRO A 301 21.85 6.43 -14.77
CA PRO A 301 22.12 6.16 -13.37
C PRO A 301 23.58 6.46 -13.00
N VAL A 302 23.97 7.73 -13.08
CA VAL A 302 25.31 8.19 -12.66
C VAL A 302 25.20 9.17 -11.51
N THR A 303 26.22 9.19 -10.64
CA THR A 303 26.26 10.10 -9.47
C THR A 303 26.04 11.56 -9.85
N LYS A 304 26.50 12.00 -11.02
CA LYS A 304 26.31 13.37 -11.52
C LYS A 304 24.87 13.71 -11.90
N ALA A 305 24.08 12.72 -12.31
CA ALA A 305 22.66 12.89 -12.65
C ALA A 305 21.74 12.70 -11.43
N MET A 306 22.31 12.24 -10.32
CA MET A 306 21.60 12.04 -9.07
C MET A 306 21.41 13.36 -8.33
N LEU A 307 20.15 13.67 -8.06
CA LEU A 307 19.75 14.78 -7.21
C LEU A 307 19.54 14.27 -5.79
N LYS A 308 20.05 15.00 -4.80
CA LYS A 308 19.86 14.73 -3.37
C LYS A 308 19.35 15.97 -2.64
N ASP A 309 18.47 15.77 -1.66
CA ASP A 309 18.05 16.79 -0.70
C ASP A 309 17.91 16.13 0.68
N GLU A 310 18.85 16.46 1.57
CA GLU A 310 18.96 15.89 2.92
C GLU A 310 18.19 16.71 3.96
N ARG A 311 17.60 17.85 3.57
CA ARG A 311 16.97 18.82 4.49
C ARG A 311 15.48 19.01 4.23
N VAL A 312 14.81 17.99 3.72
CA VAL A 312 13.34 18.01 3.55
C VAL A 312 12.70 17.88 4.93
N PHE A 313 11.92 18.87 5.37
CA PHE A 313 11.32 18.88 6.71
C PHE A 313 10.53 17.58 7.01
N ARG A 314 10.85 16.91 8.11
CA ARG A 314 10.07 15.76 8.62
C ARG A 314 9.32 16.08 9.90
N ARG A 315 10.00 16.63 10.92
CA ARG A 315 9.40 16.99 12.21
C ARG A 315 10.32 17.84 13.09
N GLN A 316 9.74 18.46 14.10
CA GLN A 316 10.48 18.98 15.25
C GLN A 316 10.55 17.91 16.34
N HIS A 317 11.69 17.81 17.02
CA HIS A 317 11.89 16.93 18.18
C HIS A 317 10.98 17.34 19.35
N ALA A 318 10.71 18.64 19.49
CA ALA A 318 9.75 19.21 20.45
C ALA A 318 8.31 18.65 20.33
N GLN A 319 7.96 17.97 19.22
CA GLN A 319 6.66 17.31 19.07
C GLN A 319 6.50 16.06 19.97
N GLY A 320 7.59 15.55 20.55
CA GLY A 320 7.61 14.43 21.48
C GLY A 320 8.27 13.16 20.91
N PRO A 321 8.50 12.12 21.72
CA PRO A 321 9.11 10.89 21.26
C PRO A 321 8.20 10.11 20.29
N ILE A 322 8.81 9.23 19.51
CA ILE A 322 8.13 8.33 18.57
C ILE A 322 8.34 6.87 18.97
N HIS A 323 7.36 6.02 18.68
CA HIS A 323 7.46 4.58 18.85
C HIS A 323 7.84 3.95 17.50
N ASP A 324 9.12 3.70 17.27
CA ASP A 324 9.65 3.32 15.95
C ASP A 324 9.05 2.03 15.36
N SER A 325 8.64 1.05 16.18
CA SER A 325 7.97 -0.16 15.68
C SER A 325 6.60 0.09 15.02
N TRP A 326 6.06 1.31 15.17
CA TRP A 326 4.83 1.76 14.51
C TRP A 326 5.06 2.58 13.24
N THR A 327 6.32 2.84 12.91
CA THR A 327 6.67 3.58 11.70
C THR A 327 6.37 2.74 10.46
N ASP A 328 5.75 3.38 9.48
CA ASP A 328 5.51 2.83 8.14
C ASP A 328 5.80 3.95 7.15
N LEU A 329 6.73 3.72 6.22
CA LEU A 329 7.24 4.70 5.26
C LEU A 329 7.03 4.17 3.83
N SER A 330 6.31 4.93 3.01
CA SER A 330 6.06 4.55 1.62
C SER A 330 6.07 5.76 0.68
N LEU A 331 6.25 5.48 -0.61
CA LEU A 331 6.10 6.44 -1.69
C LEU A 331 4.83 6.11 -2.47
N GLN A 332 3.93 7.07 -2.64
CA GLN A 332 2.68 6.87 -3.41
C GLN A 332 2.47 8.00 -4.41
N VAL A 333 1.79 7.69 -5.52
CA VAL A 333 1.48 8.66 -6.58
C VAL A 333 0.14 9.33 -6.30
N SER A 334 0.11 10.67 -6.39
CA SER A 334 -1.13 11.43 -6.32
C SER A 334 -1.95 11.30 -7.62
N GLU A 335 -3.18 10.80 -7.53
CA GLU A 335 -4.14 10.76 -8.65
C GLU A 335 -4.53 12.17 -9.17
N ARG A 336 -4.30 13.20 -8.35
CA ARG A 336 -4.62 14.60 -8.67
C ARG A 336 -3.47 15.29 -9.39
N THR A 337 -2.25 15.17 -8.86
CA THR A 337 -1.10 15.96 -9.31
C THR A 337 -0.07 15.17 -10.12
N ASN A 338 -0.18 13.84 -10.17
CA ASN A 338 0.83 12.93 -10.74
C ASN A 338 2.21 13.09 -10.10
N LYS A 339 2.27 13.56 -8.85
CA LYS A 339 3.52 13.70 -8.09
C LYS A 339 3.66 12.56 -7.10
N ILE A 340 4.91 12.18 -6.84
CA ILE A 340 5.25 11.27 -5.77
C ILE A 340 5.10 12.00 -4.42
N MET A 341 4.43 11.32 -3.50
CA MET A 341 4.19 11.74 -2.13
C MET A 341 4.95 10.80 -1.20
N ILE A 342 5.58 11.37 -0.17
CA ILE A 342 6.12 10.60 0.95
C ILE A 342 4.99 10.44 1.97
N LEU A 343 4.75 9.21 2.38
CA LEU A 343 3.79 8.87 3.43
C LEU A 343 4.51 8.22 4.59
N GLU A 344 4.34 8.78 5.78
CA GLU A 344 4.90 8.25 7.01
C GLU A 344 3.80 8.11 8.07
N SER A 345 3.54 6.90 8.54
CA SER A 345 2.77 6.67 9.77
C SER A 345 3.71 6.76 10.96
N ARG A 346 3.31 7.47 12.02
CA ARG A 346 4.06 7.53 13.28
C ARG A 346 3.11 7.35 14.45
N ARG A 347 3.57 6.68 15.50
CA ARG A 347 2.88 6.68 16.80
C ARG A 347 3.71 7.52 17.77
N GLU A 348 3.11 8.56 18.30
CA GLU A 348 3.82 9.63 19.02
C GLU A 348 3.12 9.99 20.33
N TRP A 349 3.92 10.47 21.29
CA TRP A 349 3.44 11.11 22.52
C TRP A 349 3.38 12.62 22.28
N VAL A 350 2.27 13.06 21.70
CA VAL A 350 2.05 14.46 21.31
C VAL A 350 2.33 15.37 22.50
N GLN A 351 3.24 16.33 22.34
CA GLN A 351 3.62 17.33 23.36
C GLN A 351 4.01 16.71 24.71
N ALA A 352 4.68 15.54 24.68
CA ALA A 352 5.05 14.78 25.87
C ALA A 352 3.85 14.40 26.78
N SER A 353 2.65 14.30 26.20
CA SER A 353 1.48 13.78 26.92
C SER A 353 1.65 12.31 27.27
N SER A 354 0.90 11.82 28.25
CA SER A 354 0.87 10.39 28.60
C SER A 354 0.11 9.52 27.60
N ARG A 355 -0.50 10.13 26.57
CA ARG A 355 -1.31 9.44 25.56
C ARG A 355 -0.54 9.32 24.25
N GLN A 356 -0.41 8.10 23.77
CA GLN A 356 0.13 7.80 22.45
C GLN A 356 -0.98 7.77 21.39
N SER A 357 -0.76 8.44 20.27
CA SER A 357 -1.67 8.42 19.12
C SER A 357 -0.92 8.18 17.82
N ARG A 358 -1.53 7.42 16.89
CA ARG A 358 -0.97 7.27 15.54
C ARG A 358 -1.46 8.41 14.66
N THR A 359 -0.56 8.97 13.87
CA THR A 359 -0.85 10.01 12.88
C THR A 359 -0.15 9.64 11.57
N PHE A 360 -0.85 9.82 10.46
CA PHE A 360 -0.32 9.62 9.11
C PHE A 360 0.06 10.98 8.52
N TYR A 361 1.33 11.12 8.15
CA TYR A 361 1.89 12.32 7.58
C TYR A 361 2.05 12.13 6.08
N THR A 362 1.78 13.19 5.33
CA THR A 362 1.99 13.23 3.90
C THR A 362 2.74 14.49 3.53
N CYS A 363 3.82 14.36 2.79
CA CYS A 363 4.51 15.50 2.18
C CYS A 363 4.84 15.23 0.71
N ASN A 364 5.02 16.29 -0.06
CA ASN A 364 5.45 16.15 -1.45
C ASN A 364 6.89 15.65 -1.47
N PHE A 365 7.20 14.69 -2.33
CA PHE A 365 8.59 14.37 -2.63
C PHE A 365 9.18 15.51 -3.44
N HIS A 366 10.23 16.13 -2.91
CA HIS A 366 10.90 17.24 -3.55
C HIS A 366 12.40 17.12 -3.36
N VAL A 367 13.15 17.39 -4.42
CA VAL A 367 14.61 17.40 -4.39
C VAL A 367 15.06 18.68 -5.07
N ASN A 368 15.68 19.57 -4.29
CA ASN A 368 16.23 20.81 -4.81
C ASN A 368 17.60 20.58 -5.42
N SER A 369 17.72 20.75 -6.74
CA SER A 369 19.00 20.61 -7.46
C SER A 369 20.12 21.55 -6.98
N LYS A 370 19.82 22.56 -6.17
CA LYS A 370 20.78 23.59 -5.72
C LYS A 370 21.44 23.30 -4.37
N ARG A 371 21.06 22.23 -3.66
CA ARG A 371 21.52 21.92 -2.29
C ARG A 371 22.40 20.66 -2.21
N SER A 372 23.04 20.27 -3.31
CA SER A 372 24.01 19.17 -3.31
C SER A 372 25.20 19.54 -2.40
N SER A 373 25.35 18.80 -1.31
CA SER A 373 26.25 19.03 -0.17
C SER A 373 27.76 18.92 -0.47
N ARG A 374 28.19 18.77 -1.74
CA ARG A 374 29.61 18.53 -2.07
C ARG A 374 30.18 19.23 -3.31
N GLU A 375 29.49 20.23 -3.88
CA GLU A 375 30.10 21.16 -4.86
C GLU A 375 30.19 22.60 -4.32
N SER A 376 30.47 22.74 -3.03
CA SER A 376 31.19 23.91 -2.52
C SER A 376 32.69 23.65 -2.71
N SER A 377 33.20 24.07 -3.85
CA SER A 377 34.63 24.39 -3.95
C SER A 377 34.98 25.37 -2.81
N PRO A 378 36.17 25.31 -2.20
CA PRO A 378 36.53 26.19 -1.11
C PRO A 378 36.81 27.59 -1.67
N SER A 379 35.75 28.33 -2.02
CA SER A 379 35.82 29.78 -2.00
C SER A 379 35.72 30.17 -0.53
N GLU A 380 36.83 30.64 0.01
CA GLU A 380 36.93 31.39 1.25
C GLU A 380 35.98 32.59 1.18
N ASP A 381 34.70 32.41 1.54
CA ASP A 381 33.84 33.48 2.03
C ASP A 381 32.49 32.92 2.52
N ALA A 382 32.16 33.30 3.75
CA ALA A 382 30.99 32.94 4.57
C ALA A 382 30.99 31.50 5.12
N SER A 383 31.38 31.38 6.38
CA SER A 383 30.84 30.38 7.29
C SER A 383 29.31 30.39 7.17
N GLU A 384 28.70 29.42 6.49
CA GLU A 384 27.26 29.18 6.63
C GLU A 384 27.03 28.77 8.08
N THR A 385 26.67 29.74 8.91
CA THR A 385 26.23 29.49 10.28
C THR A 385 25.03 28.56 10.20
N VAL A 386 25.16 27.36 10.77
CA VAL A 386 24.04 26.43 10.89
C VAL A 386 22.91 27.19 11.58
N PRO A 387 21.72 27.31 10.97
CA PRO A 387 20.64 28.06 11.58
C PRO A 387 20.25 27.33 12.86
N LEU A 388 20.21 28.05 13.98
CA LEU A 388 19.85 27.54 15.31
C LEU A 388 18.54 28.18 15.76
N PRO A 389 17.77 27.53 16.64
CA PRO A 389 16.57 28.13 17.20
C PRO A 389 16.94 29.39 17.99
N GLU A 390 16.19 30.47 17.77
CA GLU A 390 16.25 31.67 18.59
C GLU A 390 15.72 31.34 20.00
N ASP A 391 16.37 31.87 21.04
CA ASP A 391 15.98 31.78 22.45
C ASP A 391 15.89 30.36 23.06
N ASP A 392 16.70 29.41 22.58
CA ASP A 392 16.78 28.05 23.17
C ASP A 392 18.02 27.90 24.09
N PRO A 393 17.85 27.46 25.36
CA PRO A 393 18.96 27.37 26.31
C PRO A 393 20.00 26.30 25.96
N PHE A 394 19.70 25.34 25.08
CA PHE A 394 20.66 24.34 24.64
C PHE A 394 21.63 24.88 23.58
N VAL A 395 21.32 26.02 22.95
CA VAL A 395 22.23 26.67 21.99
C VAL A 395 23.53 27.08 22.67
N ASP A 396 23.47 27.55 23.91
CA ASP A 396 24.65 27.99 24.68
C ASP A 396 25.57 26.83 25.11
N ILE A 397 25.10 25.58 25.00
CA ILE A 397 25.81 24.37 25.43
C ILE A 397 26.53 23.71 24.24
N LEU A 398 26.24 24.12 23.01
CA LEU A 398 26.84 23.57 21.81
C LEU A 398 28.36 23.82 21.79
N ASP A 399 29.13 22.76 21.57
CA ASP A 399 30.56 22.84 21.32
C ASP A 399 30.90 22.49 19.86
N SER A 400 32.19 22.50 19.54
CA SER A 400 32.68 22.21 18.18
C SER A 400 32.46 20.76 17.73
N SER A 401 32.05 19.86 18.61
CA SER A 401 31.79 18.45 18.31
C SER A 401 30.32 18.17 17.94
N ASN A 402 29.39 19.06 18.31
CA ASN A 402 27.97 18.93 17.97
C ASN A 402 27.72 19.37 16.51
N LYS A 403 26.83 18.66 15.80
CA LYS A 403 26.38 19.05 14.45
C LYS A 403 24.85 19.23 14.45
N PRO A 404 24.37 20.22 15.21
CA PRO A 404 22.95 20.36 15.47
C PRO A 404 22.15 20.66 14.21
N ASN A 405 21.00 20.00 14.09
CA ASN A 405 20.08 20.22 13.00
C ASN A 405 18.87 21.04 13.44
N TRP A 406 18.71 22.21 12.82
CA TRP A 406 17.49 23.00 12.96
C TRP A 406 17.02 23.58 11.62
N MET A 407 15.70 23.67 11.50
CA MET A 407 15.01 24.44 10.48
C MET A 407 13.68 24.93 11.08
N PRO A 408 13.26 26.17 10.79
CA PRO A 408 11.95 26.62 11.21
C PRO A 408 10.85 25.69 10.67
N THR A 409 9.81 25.48 11.46
CA THR A 409 8.67 24.65 11.04
C THR A 409 8.01 25.31 9.84
N PRO A 410 7.98 24.66 8.65
CA PRO A 410 7.32 25.24 7.49
C PRO A 410 5.82 25.27 7.68
N ASP A 411 5.14 26.05 6.83
CA ASP A 411 3.69 26.11 6.80
C ASP A 411 3.09 24.70 6.71
N GLN A 412 2.25 24.39 7.68
CA GLN A 412 1.54 23.12 7.72
C GLN A 412 0.20 23.27 7.03
N TYR A 413 -0.17 22.23 6.30
CA TYR A 413 -1.42 22.17 5.58
C TYR A 413 -2.30 21.08 6.20
N SER A 414 -3.61 21.32 6.27
CA SER A 414 -4.54 20.36 6.87
C SER A 414 -4.51 18.99 6.18
N TRP A 415 -4.25 18.96 4.87
CA TRP A 415 -4.10 17.71 4.10
C TRP A 415 -2.85 16.90 4.46
N SER A 416 -1.83 17.48 5.11
CA SER A 416 -0.57 16.79 5.40
C SER A 416 -0.62 15.86 6.62
N ARG A 417 -1.72 15.88 7.40
CA ARG A 417 -1.86 15.11 8.65
C ARG A 417 -3.21 14.46 8.80
N HIS A 418 -3.25 13.15 9.01
CA HIS A 418 -4.45 12.40 9.35
C HIS A 418 -4.25 11.71 10.71
N PRO A 419 -4.80 12.24 11.81
CA PRO A 419 -4.74 11.54 13.10
C PRO A 419 -5.69 10.32 13.09
N GLU A 420 -5.27 9.23 13.72
CA GLU A 420 -6.09 8.02 13.86
C GLU A 420 -7.40 8.27 14.63
N PHE A 421 -7.33 9.15 15.63
CA PHE A 421 -8.46 9.50 16.49
C PHE A 421 -8.64 11.01 16.57
N THR A 422 -9.88 11.42 16.77
CA THR A 422 -10.25 12.81 17.00
C THR A 422 -10.38 13.10 18.49
N LYS A 423 -10.30 14.39 18.87
CA LYS A 423 -10.57 14.82 20.25
C LYS A 423 -11.99 14.51 20.70
N SER A 424 -12.94 14.39 19.76
CA SER A 424 -14.34 14.01 20.05
C SER A 424 -14.53 12.54 20.37
N ASP A 425 -13.54 11.68 20.15
CA ASP A 425 -13.64 10.26 20.44
C ASP A 425 -13.44 10.01 21.94
N THR A 426 -14.52 9.70 22.65
CA THR A 426 -14.53 9.52 24.11
C THR A 426 -13.87 8.21 24.57
N ALA A 427 -13.86 7.16 23.74
CA ALA A 427 -13.23 5.88 24.02
C ALA A 427 -12.80 5.17 22.72
N PRO A 428 -11.74 5.67 22.04
CA PRO A 428 -11.31 5.13 20.76
C PRO A 428 -10.84 3.67 20.88
N ARG A 429 -11.41 2.78 20.04
CA ARG A 429 -10.96 1.39 19.96
C ARG A 429 -9.62 1.32 19.23
N SER A 430 -8.55 1.06 19.98
CA SER A 430 -7.19 0.87 19.47
C SER A 430 -6.75 -0.58 19.61
N PHE A 431 -5.77 -0.99 18.80
CA PHE A 431 -5.15 -2.31 18.87
C PHE A 431 -3.65 -2.14 19.13
N ILE A 432 -3.09 -3.04 19.92
CA ILE A 432 -1.64 -3.11 20.14
C ILE A 432 -0.95 -3.69 18.89
N LEU A 433 0.37 -3.49 18.80
CA LEU A 433 1.14 -3.89 17.62
C LEU A 433 1.02 -5.39 17.36
N ALA A 434 1.13 -6.21 18.41
CA ALA A 434 1.03 -7.66 18.31
C ALA A 434 -0.32 -8.16 17.73
N LYS A 435 -1.39 -7.36 17.89
CA LYS A 435 -2.74 -7.66 17.37
C LYS A 435 -3.00 -7.01 16.01
N THR A 436 -2.09 -6.16 15.52
CA THR A 436 -2.22 -5.46 14.24
C THR A 436 -1.31 -6.13 13.22
N LYS A 437 -1.88 -7.01 12.39
CA LYS A 437 -1.16 -7.94 11.52
C LYS A 437 -0.74 -7.35 10.18
N PHE A 438 -1.46 -6.35 9.72
CA PHE A 438 -1.10 -5.57 8.54
C PHE A 438 -1.59 -4.13 8.74
N ARG A 439 -0.86 -3.17 8.20
CA ARG A 439 -1.13 -1.73 8.30
C ARG A 439 -0.81 -1.11 6.95
N ALA A 440 -1.68 -0.22 6.50
CA ALA A 440 -1.42 0.59 5.32
C ALA A 440 -2.20 1.89 5.38
N TYR A 441 -1.70 2.90 4.68
CA TYR A 441 -2.44 4.11 4.39
C TYR A 441 -2.68 4.24 2.89
N ASN A 442 -3.92 4.42 2.48
CA ASN A 442 -4.28 4.68 1.09
C ASN A 442 -4.45 6.18 0.87
N TYR A 443 -3.50 6.80 0.16
CA TYR A 443 -3.51 8.24 -0.06
C TYR A 443 -4.71 8.70 -0.90
N SER A 444 -5.03 7.96 -1.98
CA SER A 444 -6.14 8.28 -2.88
C SER A 444 -7.51 8.29 -2.21
N CYS A 445 -7.69 7.48 -1.16
CA CYS A 445 -8.94 7.38 -0.40
C CYS A 445 -8.85 8.10 0.96
N THR A 446 -7.74 8.77 1.27
CA THR A 446 -7.50 9.45 2.57
C THR A 446 -7.87 8.59 3.78
N SER A 447 -7.49 7.31 3.74
CA SER A 447 -7.94 6.30 4.69
C SER A 447 -6.80 5.39 5.13
N PHE A 448 -6.76 5.05 6.41
CA PHE A 448 -5.92 3.97 6.91
C PHE A 448 -6.69 2.67 6.96
N LEU A 449 -6.00 1.55 6.77
CA LEU A 449 -6.52 0.21 6.89
C LEU A 449 -5.57 -0.62 7.75
N ASP A 450 -6.13 -1.24 8.79
CA ASP A 450 -5.45 -2.24 9.58
C ASP A 450 -6.16 -3.59 9.44
N LEU A 451 -5.39 -4.67 9.35
CA LEU A 451 -5.88 -6.02 9.58
C LEU A 451 -5.57 -6.39 11.03
N VAL A 452 -6.60 -6.56 11.85
CA VAL A 452 -6.47 -6.72 13.30
C VAL A 452 -7.06 -8.04 13.79
N GLU A 453 -6.47 -8.58 14.86
CA GLU A 453 -7.00 -9.68 15.63
C GLU A 453 -8.00 -9.17 16.67
N ASP A 454 -9.28 -9.48 16.46
CA ASP A 454 -10.38 -9.08 17.31
C ASP A 454 -10.89 -10.24 18.18
N GLU A 455 -10.56 -10.17 19.48
CA GLU A 455 -10.98 -11.15 20.49
C GLU A 455 -12.48 -11.10 20.79
N TYR A 456 -13.11 -9.93 20.63
CA TYR A 456 -14.53 -9.72 20.93
C TYR A 456 -15.45 -10.07 19.75
N CYS A 457 -14.89 -10.50 18.62
CA CYS A 457 -15.67 -10.71 17.40
C CYS A 457 -16.36 -12.07 17.36
N CYS A 458 -15.65 -13.12 17.76
CA CYS A 458 -16.08 -14.50 17.57
C CYS A 458 -16.54 -15.18 18.86
N ASN A 459 -16.52 -14.47 20.01
CA ASN A 459 -17.10 -14.83 21.33
C ASN A 459 -16.85 -16.25 21.87
N ASP A 460 -15.94 -17.00 21.25
CA ASP A 460 -15.58 -18.36 21.66
C ASP A 460 -14.14 -18.35 22.15
N PRO A 461 -13.91 -18.43 23.48
CA PRO A 461 -12.57 -18.42 24.05
C PRO A 461 -11.74 -19.66 23.67
N SER A 462 -12.37 -20.71 23.11
CA SER A 462 -11.67 -21.88 22.58
C SER A 462 -11.14 -21.69 21.15
N LYS A 463 -11.61 -20.63 20.46
CA LYS A 463 -11.20 -20.28 19.09
C LYS A 463 -10.18 -19.16 19.10
N GLN A 464 -9.37 -19.13 18.03
CA GLN A 464 -8.45 -18.02 17.81
C GLN A 464 -9.23 -16.71 17.59
N PRO A 465 -8.66 -15.54 17.96
CA PRO A 465 -9.27 -14.25 17.66
C PRO A 465 -9.54 -14.12 16.16
N CYS A 466 -10.58 -13.38 15.76
CA CYS A 466 -10.91 -13.26 14.35
C CYS A 466 -10.21 -12.06 13.71
N LEU A 467 -9.62 -12.27 12.54
CA LEU A 467 -9.10 -11.22 11.67
C LEU A 467 -10.24 -10.38 11.15
N ARG A 468 -10.09 -9.06 11.28
CA ARG A 468 -11.01 -8.05 10.77
C ARG A 468 -10.25 -6.88 10.20
N LEU A 469 -10.86 -6.23 9.22
CA LEU A 469 -10.45 -4.91 8.77
C LEU A 469 -10.92 -3.86 9.76
N ARG A 470 -10.04 -2.91 10.04
CA ARG A 470 -10.31 -1.69 10.76
C ARG A 470 -9.90 -0.52 9.88
N VAL A 471 -10.85 0.34 9.55
CA VAL A 471 -10.63 1.48 8.66
C VAL A 471 -11.04 2.77 9.35
N GLY A 472 -10.19 3.78 9.28
CA GLY A 472 -10.57 5.16 9.55
C GLY A 472 -10.26 6.04 8.34
N SER A 473 -11.15 6.96 8.06
CA SER A 473 -11.07 7.84 6.89
C SER A 473 -11.35 9.27 7.28
N ARG A 474 -10.91 10.20 6.44
CA ARG A 474 -11.28 11.61 6.53
C ARG A 474 -11.68 12.14 5.17
N ARG A 475 -12.55 13.15 5.18
CA ARG A 475 -13.01 13.86 3.98
C ARG A 475 -12.96 15.36 4.20
N GLU A 476 -12.66 16.08 3.14
CA GLU A 476 -12.78 17.53 3.10
C GLU A 476 -14.26 17.90 3.30
N THR A 477 -14.54 18.88 4.17
CA THR A 477 -15.92 19.35 4.45
C THR A 477 -16.20 20.78 4.00
N GLY A 478 -15.18 21.43 3.40
CA GLY A 478 -15.25 22.81 2.90
C GLY A 478 -14.39 23.78 3.71
N LEU A 479 -14.51 25.07 3.37
CA LEU A 479 -13.82 26.16 4.06
C LEU A 479 -14.37 26.34 5.48
N LYS A 480 -13.47 26.63 6.42
CA LYS A 480 -13.84 27.09 7.77
C LYS A 480 -14.89 28.19 7.65
N LYS A 481 -16.09 27.97 8.21
CA LYS A 481 -17.01 29.08 8.44
C LYS A 481 -16.29 30.05 9.36
N SER A 482 -16.06 31.28 8.89
CA SER A 482 -15.59 32.37 9.76
C SER A 482 -16.44 32.34 11.04
N ALA A 483 -15.77 32.31 12.19
CA ALA A 483 -16.39 32.35 13.51
C ALA A 483 -17.04 33.73 13.71
N LEU A 484 -18.13 34.00 12.99
CA LEU A 484 -19.06 35.04 13.36
C LEU A 484 -19.80 34.54 14.61
N ASP A 485 -19.45 35.16 15.73
CA ASP A 485 -20.06 35.07 17.06
C ASP A 485 -20.04 33.71 17.77
N VAL A 486 -18.91 33.41 18.41
CA VAL A 486 -18.93 32.68 19.70
C VAL A 486 -18.38 33.59 20.78
N LYS A 487 -19.21 34.50 21.31
CA LYS A 487 -18.96 35.16 22.60
C LYS A 487 -19.15 34.14 23.72
N GLY A 488 -18.07 33.50 24.13
CA GLY A 488 -18.06 32.63 25.30
C GLY A 488 -16.66 32.56 25.92
N LYS A 489 -16.56 32.83 27.23
CA LYS A 489 -15.34 32.60 28.01
C LYS A 489 -15.10 31.09 28.15
N GLY A 490 -14.40 30.50 27.20
CA GLY A 490 -13.89 29.12 27.30
C GLY A 490 -12.68 29.07 28.24
N ARG A 491 -12.64 28.06 29.12
CA ARG A 491 -11.53 27.81 30.05
C ARG A 491 -10.20 27.57 29.31
N ALA A 492 -9.11 28.01 29.92
CA ALA A 492 -7.74 27.93 29.43
C ALA A 492 -7.14 26.50 29.54
N ASP A 493 -7.75 25.52 28.88
CA ASP A 493 -7.16 24.19 28.60
C ASP A 493 -7.14 23.90 27.09
N ALA A 494 -7.15 24.97 26.28
CA ALA A 494 -7.08 24.85 24.83
C ALA A 494 -5.66 24.42 24.41
N VAL A 495 -5.47 23.12 24.26
CA VAL A 495 -4.40 22.54 23.43
C VAL A 495 -4.41 23.31 22.11
N VAL A 496 -3.38 24.13 21.89
CA VAL A 496 -3.23 25.00 20.71
C VAL A 496 -3.41 24.13 19.48
N GLU A 497 -4.52 24.30 18.76
CA GLU A 497 -4.71 23.58 17.52
C GLU A 497 -3.66 24.03 16.51
N PRO A 498 -3.06 23.11 15.73
CA PRO A 498 -2.15 23.50 14.69
C PRO A 498 -2.87 24.45 13.72
N VAL A 499 -2.32 25.65 13.56
CA VAL A 499 -2.82 26.63 12.60
C VAL A 499 -2.35 26.17 11.22
N PHE A 500 -3.30 25.67 10.42
CA PHE A 500 -3.03 25.25 9.05
C PHE A 500 -3.20 26.43 8.07
N ALA A 501 -2.33 26.49 7.07
CA ALA A 501 -2.30 27.58 6.09
C ALA A 501 -3.48 27.55 5.11
N ASP A 502 -4.03 26.38 4.78
CA ASP A 502 -5.05 26.19 3.75
C ASP A 502 -6.49 26.48 4.20
N GLN A 503 -6.73 26.70 5.49
CA GLN A 503 -8.08 26.93 6.06
C GLN A 503 -9.15 25.90 5.65
N VAL A 504 -8.73 24.70 5.23
CA VAL A 504 -9.60 23.58 4.87
C VAL A 504 -9.89 22.76 6.12
N ASP A 505 -11.18 22.44 6.34
CA ASP A 505 -11.59 21.54 7.41
C ASP A 505 -11.78 20.12 6.90
N TYR A 506 -11.24 19.17 7.67
CA TYR A 506 -11.46 17.76 7.47
C TYR A 506 -12.40 17.21 8.52
N ARG A 507 -13.39 16.43 8.06
CA ARG A 507 -14.21 15.61 8.93
C ARG A 507 -13.71 14.18 8.90
N ASN A 508 -13.37 13.65 10.07
CA ASN A 508 -13.02 12.26 10.24
C ASN A 508 -14.32 11.43 10.33
N SER A 509 -14.37 10.35 9.56
CA SER A 509 -15.42 9.34 9.65
C SER A 509 -15.20 8.48 10.90
N PRO A 510 -16.26 7.97 11.53
CA PRO A 510 -16.12 6.97 12.57
C PRO A 510 -15.34 5.75 12.07
N ILE A 511 -14.50 5.18 12.93
CA ILE A 511 -13.73 3.98 12.60
C ILE A 511 -14.70 2.81 12.36
N ALA A 512 -14.59 2.21 11.18
CA ALA A 512 -15.39 1.08 10.74
C ALA A 512 -14.64 -0.25 10.96
N MET A 513 -15.37 -1.29 11.35
CA MET A 513 -14.85 -2.64 11.53
C MET A 513 -15.60 -3.61 10.62
N TRP A 514 -14.89 -4.36 9.78
CA TRP A 514 -15.48 -5.30 8.81
C TRP A 514 -14.74 -6.64 8.78
N PRO A 515 -15.42 -7.79 8.60
CA PRO A 515 -16.87 -7.96 8.62
C PRO A 515 -17.44 -7.65 10.01
N PRO A 516 -18.76 -7.50 10.16
CA PRO A 516 -19.41 -7.46 11.47
C PRO A 516 -19.10 -8.72 12.32
N PRO A 517 -19.48 -8.79 13.60
CA PRO A 517 -19.32 -10.00 14.41
C PRO A 517 -19.94 -11.24 13.74
N ALA A 518 -19.31 -12.41 13.89
CA ALA A 518 -19.75 -13.65 13.23
C ALA A 518 -21.20 -14.03 13.60
N SER A 519 -21.61 -13.72 14.83
CA SER A 519 -22.96 -13.95 15.35
C SER A 519 -24.06 -13.10 14.71
N ARG A 520 -23.72 -12.11 13.87
CA ARG A 520 -24.70 -11.14 13.34
C ARG A 520 -25.64 -11.73 12.28
N CYS A 521 -25.11 -12.52 11.35
CA CYS A 521 -25.88 -13.18 10.29
C CYS A 521 -25.02 -14.25 9.59
N ALA A 522 -25.64 -15.13 8.80
CA ALA A 522 -24.96 -16.20 8.07
C ALA A 522 -23.82 -15.68 7.16
N CYS A 523 -24.05 -14.59 6.43
CA CYS A 523 -23.02 -13.96 5.60
C CYS A 523 -21.83 -13.43 6.40
N SER A 524 -22.09 -12.95 7.62
CA SER A 524 -21.02 -12.53 8.52
C SER A 524 -20.17 -13.73 8.93
N SER A 525 -20.81 -14.85 9.30
CA SER A 525 -20.11 -16.11 9.59
C SER A 525 -19.26 -16.58 8.40
N ARG A 526 -19.84 -16.64 7.21
CA ARG A 526 -19.14 -17.01 5.97
C ARG A 526 -17.95 -16.09 5.68
N LEU A 527 -18.12 -14.78 5.86
CA LEU A 527 -17.02 -13.83 5.73
C LEU A 527 -15.90 -14.09 6.74
N HIS A 528 -16.23 -14.47 7.98
CA HIS A 528 -15.20 -14.89 8.94
C HIS A 528 -14.48 -16.15 8.50
N ASP A 529 -15.18 -17.14 7.93
CA ASP A 529 -14.55 -18.36 7.42
C ASP A 529 -13.58 -18.06 6.26
N ILE A 530 -13.94 -17.11 5.38
CA ILE A 530 -13.09 -16.64 4.28
C ILE A 530 -11.86 -15.88 4.80
N LEU A 531 -12.08 -14.94 5.73
CA LEU A 531 -11.00 -14.09 6.25
C LEU A 531 -10.06 -14.82 7.22
N ASN A 532 -10.56 -15.87 7.88
CA ASN A 532 -9.85 -16.67 8.88
C ASN A 532 -9.76 -18.12 8.40
N PRO A 533 -9.04 -18.38 7.28
CA PRO A 533 -8.96 -19.72 6.74
C PRO A 533 -8.33 -20.67 7.78
N PRO A 534 -8.79 -21.93 7.82
CA PRO A 534 -8.25 -22.90 8.75
C PRO A 534 -6.76 -23.11 8.48
N LEU A 535 -5.96 -23.06 9.55
CA LEU A 535 -4.52 -23.31 9.47
C LEU A 535 -4.23 -24.81 9.66
N PRO A 536 -3.20 -25.36 9.00
CA PRO A 536 -2.80 -26.75 9.22
C PRO A 536 -2.51 -26.99 10.71
N LEU A 537 -3.06 -28.08 11.25
CA LEU A 537 -3.05 -28.44 12.67
C LEU A 537 -1.65 -28.30 13.31
N GLY A 538 -1.54 -27.37 14.27
CA GLY A 538 -0.39 -27.22 15.15
C GLY A 538 -0.84 -26.63 16.48
N LEU A 539 -0.16 -26.98 17.58
CA LEU A 539 -0.44 -26.53 18.95
C LEU A 539 -0.22 -25.01 19.18
N SER A 540 0.14 -24.27 18.13
CA SER A 540 0.42 -22.84 18.19
C SER A 540 -0.78 -22.05 17.68
N HIS A 541 -1.34 -21.21 18.54
CA HIS A 541 -2.35 -20.22 18.13
C HIS A 541 -1.75 -19.01 17.40
N ALA A 542 -0.43 -18.98 17.20
CA ALA A 542 0.22 -17.90 16.49
C ALA A 542 -0.02 -18.04 14.98
N ARG A 543 -0.28 -16.92 14.32
CA ARG A 543 -0.34 -16.82 12.85
C ARG A 543 0.60 -15.72 12.38
N SER A 544 1.26 -16.00 11.27
CA SER A 544 2.01 -15.02 10.50
C SER A 544 1.13 -14.52 9.37
N VAL A 545 1.12 -13.21 9.16
CA VAL A 545 0.31 -12.57 8.10
C VAL A 545 1.20 -11.63 7.32
N THR A 546 1.12 -11.72 6.01
CA THR A 546 1.77 -10.80 5.08
C THR A 546 0.71 -10.24 4.16
N GLY A 547 0.67 -8.92 3.98
CA GLY A 547 -0.39 -8.24 3.23
C GLY A 547 0.17 -7.19 2.29
N VAL A 548 -0.59 -6.89 1.24
CA VAL A 548 -0.36 -5.79 0.31
C VAL A 548 -1.71 -5.14 0.00
N LEU A 549 -1.77 -3.82 0.09
CA LEU A 549 -2.92 -3.01 -0.27
C LEU A 549 -2.55 -2.12 -1.45
N ASP A 550 -3.32 -2.15 -2.53
CA ASP A 550 -3.24 -1.13 -3.58
C ASP A 550 -4.42 -0.13 -3.49
N ASP A 551 -4.72 0.56 -4.59
CA ASP A 551 -5.82 1.51 -4.64
C ASP A 551 -7.22 0.86 -4.52
N ARG A 552 -7.33 -0.46 -4.71
CA ARG A 552 -8.60 -1.19 -4.97
C ARG A 552 -8.78 -2.46 -4.15
N THR A 553 -7.70 -3.14 -3.81
CA THR A 553 -7.71 -4.53 -3.35
C THR A 553 -6.71 -4.72 -2.24
N LEU A 554 -7.14 -5.42 -1.19
CA LEU A 554 -6.27 -5.97 -0.18
C LEU A 554 -6.04 -7.45 -0.48
N VAL A 555 -4.79 -7.85 -0.59
CA VAL A 555 -4.38 -9.26 -0.65
C VAL A 555 -3.52 -9.56 0.55
N TYR A 556 -3.84 -10.64 1.27
CA TYR A 556 -2.99 -11.11 2.36
C TYR A 556 -2.91 -12.63 2.39
N MET A 557 -1.81 -13.14 2.93
CA MET A 557 -1.60 -14.55 3.17
C MET A 557 -1.57 -14.82 4.67
N VAL A 558 -2.25 -15.87 5.12
CA VAL A 558 -2.20 -16.36 6.49
C VAL A 558 -1.43 -17.67 6.54
N LYS A 559 -0.41 -17.72 7.41
CA LYS A 559 0.40 -18.91 7.70
C LYS A 559 0.32 -19.28 9.17
N ALA A 560 0.51 -20.56 9.49
CA ALA A 560 0.71 -21.01 10.86
C ALA A 560 2.03 -20.45 11.38
N GLY A 561 2.00 -19.70 12.48
CA GLY A 561 3.18 -19.12 13.11
C GLY A 561 3.84 -20.11 14.07
N ARG A 562 5.17 -20.29 13.95
CA ARG A 562 5.96 -21.04 14.94
C ARG A 562 6.52 -20.10 16.01
N SER A 563 6.55 -20.57 17.25
CA SER A 563 6.94 -19.77 18.42
C SER A 563 8.43 -19.44 18.46
N TYR A 564 9.32 -20.29 17.90
CA TYR A 564 10.78 -20.07 17.79
C TYR A 564 11.41 -20.98 16.71
N GLY A 565 12.34 -20.46 15.89
CA GLY A 565 13.26 -21.22 15.02
C GLY A 565 12.83 -21.50 13.56
N ALA A 566 13.84 -21.55 12.66
CA ALA A 566 13.85 -21.80 11.20
C ALA A 566 12.82 -21.05 10.32
N SER A 567 13.31 -20.42 9.24
CA SER A 567 12.56 -19.59 8.30
C SER A 567 11.23 -20.21 7.83
N ASP A 568 10.14 -19.44 7.96
CA ASP A 568 8.75 -19.73 7.53
C ASP A 568 8.58 -19.86 5.98
N GLU A 569 9.70 -19.87 5.25
CA GLU A 569 9.76 -19.81 3.78
C GLU A 569 9.17 -21.05 3.10
N GLY A 570 9.10 -22.20 3.79
CA GLY A 570 8.51 -23.43 3.26
C GLY A 570 7.04 -23.68 3.61
N ALA A 571 6.45 -22.93 4.57
CA ALA A 571 5.10 -23.19 5.02
C ALA A 571 4.05 -22.75 4.00
N LEU A 572 3.08 -23.62 3.70
CA LEU A 572 1.91 -23.27 2.89
C LEU A 572 0.99 -22.33 3.70
N GLY A 573 0.67 -21.18 3.10
CA GLY A 573 -0.32 -20.24 3.61
C GLY A 573 -1.50 -20.12 2.65
N THR A 574 -2.65 -19.71 3.18
CA THR A 574 -3.84 -19.42 2.38
C THR A 574 -3.87 -17.94 2.03
N VAL A 575 -4.05 -17.63 0.74
CA VAL A 575 -4.18 -16.26 0.21
C VAL A 575 -5.64 -15.85 0.21
N VAL A 576 -5.93 -14.70 0.81
CA VAL A 576 -7.24 -14.06 0.86
C VAL A 576 -7.18 -12.76 0.06
N VAL A 577 -8.23 -12.51 -0.71
CA VAL A 577 -8.40 -11.32 -1.55
C VAL A 577 -9.67 -10.62 -1.13
N ILE A 578 -9.59 -9.30 -0.90
CA ILE A 578 -10.73 -8.43 -0.60
C ILE A 578 -10.72 -7.26 -1.60
N ASP A 579 -11.78 -7.15 -2.40
CA ASP A 579 -11.89 -6.13 -3.46
C ASP A 579 -12.89 -5.04 -3.06
N PHE A 580 -12.47 -3.78 -3.19
CA PHE A 580 -13.28 -2.59 -2.91
C PHE A 580 -13.86 -1.97 -4.19
N THR A 581 -13.74 -2.62 -5.34
CA THR A 581 -14.40 -2.22 -6.58
C THR A 581 -15.62 -3.05 -6.91
N ARG A 582 -16.63 -2.41 -7.49
CA ARG A 582 -17.83 -3.10 -7.97
C ARG A 582 -17.45 -4.08 -9.09
N PRO A 583 -17.98 -5.32 -9.11
CA PRO A 583 -17.80 -6.22 -10.24
C PRO A 583 -18.38 -5.60 -11.51
N ASP A 584 -17.66 -5.72 -12.62
CA ASP A 584 -18.14 -5.22 -13.92
C ASP A 584 -19.33 -6.08 -14.38
N ASN A 585 -20.54 -5.50 -14.41
CA ASN A 585 -21.76 -6.17 -14.90
C ASN A 585 -21.69 -6.60 -16.38
N ASN A 586 -20.61 -6.31 -17.10
CA ASN A 586 -20.40 -6.81 -18.46
C ASN A 586 -19.93 -8.28 -18.52
N VAL A 587 -19.77 -8.94 -17.38
CA VAL A 587 -19.51 -10.39 -17.27
C VAL A 587 -20.76 -11.12 -16.78
N GLU A 588 -21.94 -10.74 -17.26
CA GLU A 588 -23.17 -11.55 -17.11
C GLU A 588 -23.10 -12.75 -18.07
N ASN A 589 -22.42 -13.81 -17.62
CA ASN A 589 -22.62 -15.24 -17.95
C ASN A 589 -21.36 -16.05 -17.64
N VAL A 590 -20.90 -16.04 -16.39
CA VAL A 590 -19.86 -16.97 -15.96
C VAL A 590 -20.25 -17.58 -14.63
N THR A 591 -20.88 -18.76 -14.72
CA THR A 591 -20.87 -19.77 -13.66
C THR A 591 -19.43 -20.01 -13.23
N PHE A 592 -19.13 -19.78 -11.95
CA PHE A 592 -17.88 -20.16 -11.32
C PHE A 592 -17.80 -21.70 -11.30
N VAL A 593 -17.16 -22.30 -12.30
CA VAL A 593 -16.82 -23.72 -12.22
C VAL A 593 -15.60 -23.85 -11.31
N ALA A 594 -15.79 -24.56 -10.20
CA ALA A 594 -14.78 -24.82 -9.19
C ALA A 594 -13.46 -25.36 -9.78
N ALA A 595 -12.33 -24.94 -9.21
CA ALA A 595 -11.06 -25.62 -9.44
C ALA A 595 -11.16 -27.08 -8.95
N PRO A 596 -10.53 -28.05 -9.64
CA PRO A 596 -10.71 -29.46 -9.32
C PRO A 596 -10.13 -29.78 -7.94
N ALA A 597 -10.99 -30.27 -7.04
CA ALA A 597 -10.58 -30.85 -5.77
C ALA A 597 -9.65 -32.04 -6.04
N LEU A 598 -8.44 -32.00 -5.48
CA LEU A 598 -7.52 -33.13 -5.48
C LEU A 598 -8.15 -34.29 -4.70
N ALA A 599 -8.29 -35.42 -5.38
CA ALA A 599 -8.90 -36.65 -4.89
C ALA A 599 -8.29 -37.12 -3.57
N ARG A 600 -9.15 -37.30 -2.55
CA ARG A 600 -8.90 -38.26 -1.48
C ARG A 600 -9.43 -39.61 -1.96
N CYS A 601 -8.51 -40.51 -2.32
CA CYS A 601 -8.80 -41.94 -2.33
C CYS A 601 -9.03 -42.39 -0.89
N ASP A 602 -10.18 -42.99 -0.61
CA ASP A 602 -10.23 -44.29 0.08
C ASP A 602 -11.63 -44.91 0.00
N SER A 603 -11.62 -46.23 0.10
CA SER A 603 -12.51 -47.25 -0.48
C SER A 603 -13.88 -47.50 0.18
N LYS A 604 -14.87 -47.74 -0.69
CA LYS A 604 -15.99 -48.72 -0.63
C LYS A 604 -16.49 -49.24 0.73
N MET A 605 -17.81 -49.16 0.94
CA MET A 605 -18.72 -50.30 1.05
C MET A 605 -20.15 -49.84 0.70
N ALA A 606 -20.84 -50.67 -0.09
CA ALA A 606 -22.16 -50.41 -0.67
C ALA A 606 -23.30 -50.69 0.32
N HIS A 607 -24.41 -49.96 0.16
CA HIS A 607 -25.74 -50.51 0.38
C HIS A 607 -26.76 -49.75 -0.47
N ASP A 608 -27.49 -50.52 -1.27
CA ASP A 608 -28.61 -50.12 -2.10
C ASP A 608 -29.71 -49.44 -1.28
N ASN A 609 -30.33 -48.41 -1.84
CA ASN A 609 -31.78 -48.23 -1.84
C ASN A 609 -32.17 -47.20 -2.90
N ASP A 610 -33.10 -47.62 -3.75
CA ASP A 610 -33.88 -46.83 -4.69
C ASP A 610 -34.68 -45.75 -3.94
N ASP A 611 -34.70 -44.51 -4.44
CA ASP A 611 -35.86 -43.61 -4.36
C ASP A 611 -35.67 -42.35 -5.22
N GLU A 612 -36.52 -42.30 -6.25
CA GLU A 612 -37.20 -41.19 -6.93
C GLU A 612 -36.51 -39.81 -7.11
N ASP A 613 -36.40 -39.47 -8.40
CA ASP A 613 -36.10 -38.18 -9.01
C ASP A 613 -36.76 -36.97 -8.32
N ARG A 614 -35.97 -36.27 -7.51
CA ARG A 614 -36.09 -34.81 -7.33
C ARG A 614 -34.86 -34.17 -7.95
N GLU A 615 -35.05 -33.49 -9.08
CA GLU A 615 -34.10 -32.49 -9.56
C GLU A 615 -34.02 -31.35 -8.52
N GLU A 616 -33.21 -31.56 -7.48
CA GLU A 616 -32.65 -30.46 -6.71
C GLU A 616 -31.75 -29.69 -7.67
N VAL A 617 -32.22 -28.51 -8.08
CA VAL A 617 -31.34 -27.46 -8.63
C VAL A 617 -30.32 -27.17 -7.53
N SER A 618 -29.17 -27.85 -7.60
CA SER A 618 -28.03 -27.61 -6.73
C SER A 618 -27.53 -26.20 -7.04
N ASP A 619 -28.01 -25.24 -6.26
CA ASP A 619 -27.51 -23.87 -6.23
C ASP A 619 -26.07 -23.98 -5.71
N ASP A 620 -25.12 -24.05 -6.64
CA ASP A 620 -23.71 -24.39 -6.41
C ASP A 620 -23.01 -23.24 -5.69
N PHE A 621 -23.26 -23.12 -4.39
CA PHE A 621 -22.76 -22.04 -3.54
C PHE A 621 -21.28 -22.26 -3.19
N ASP A 622 -20.40 -21.45 -3.77
CA ASP A 622 -18.97 -21.45 -3.42
C ASP A 622 -18.74 -20.81 -2.04
N ALA A 623 -18.62 -21.65 -1.01
CA ALA A 623 -18.34 -21.23 0.37
C ALA A 623 -17.03 -20.43 0.52
N SER A 624 -16.13 -20.52 -0.45
CA SER A 624 -14.82 -19.88 -0.44
C SER A 624 -14.82 -18.43 -0.99
N CYS A 625 -15.96 -18.00 -1.54
CA CYS A 625 -16.17 -16.67 -2.12
C CYS A 625 -17.34 -15.96 -1.45
N TRP A 626 -17.32 -14.63 -1.42
CA TRP A 626 -18.44 -13.77 -1.05
C TRP A 626 -18.46 -12.55 -1.97
N GLN A 627 -19.64 -12.18 -2.44
CA GLN A 627 -19.87 -11.00 -3.25
C GLN A 627 -21.05 -10.19 -2.71
N TRP A 628 -20.92 -8.87 -2.76
CA TRP A 628 -21.96 -7.95 -2.36
C TRP A 628 -23.10 -7.95 -3.38
N ALA A 629 -24.33 -8.07 -2.88
CA ALA A 629 -25.54 -7.95 -3.68
C ALA A 629 -26.34 -6.69 -3.30
N VAL A 630 -27.12 -6.16 -4.24
CA VAL A 630 -28.02 -5.04 -3.96
C VAL A 630 -29.01 -5.45 -2.87
N GLY A 631 -29.13 -4.62 -1.83
CA GLY A 631 -29.99 -4.93 -0.69
C GLY A 631 -29.37 -5.87 0.35
N GLN A 632 -28.09 -6.26 0.21
CA GLN A 632 -27.40 -7.16 1.15
C GLN A 632 -27.55 -6.72 2.61
N HIS A 633 -27.46 -5.42 2.90
CA HIS A 633 -27.64 -4.91 4.26
C HIS A 633 -29.05 -5.21 4.83
N ARG A 634 -30.09 -5.10 3.99
CA ARG A 634 -31.46 -5.45 4.38
C ARG A 634 -31.59 -6.95 4.58
N HIS A 635 -31.00 -7.77 3.70
CA HIS A 635 -30.99 -9.22 3.84
C HIS A 635 -30.25 -9.67 5.10
N CYS A 636 -29.08 -9.10 5.40
CA CYS A 636 -28.32 -9.37 6.62
C CYS A 636 -29.11 -9.00 7.88
N LYS A 637 -29.81 -7.86 7.88
CA LYS A 637 -30.68 -7.46 8.99
C LYS A 637 -31.88 -8.39 9.17
N ALA A 638 -32.42 -8.92 8.07
CA ALA A 638 -33.54 -9.85 8.07
C ALA A 638 -33.13 -11.30 8.34
N GLY A 639 -31.83 -11.60 8.42
CA GLY A 639 -31.33 -12.98 8.52
C GLY A 639 -31.53 -13.82 7.25
N LEU A 640 -31.91 -13.19 6.14
CA LEU A 640 -32.21 -13.83 4.85
C LEU A 640 -31.00 -13.88 3.91
N CYS A 641 -29.85 -13.43 4.40
CA CYS A 641 -28.64 -13.36 3.61
C CYS A 641 -27.97 -14.75 3.55
N ARG A 642 -27.37 -15.08 2.41
CA ARG A 642 -26.65 -16.34 2.16
C ARG A 642 -25.17 -16.07 1.90
#